data_AF-A0A8S0XQN6-F1
#
_entry.id   AF-A0A8S0XQN6-F1
#
_cell.length_a   1.000
_cell.length_b   1.000
_cell.length_c   1.000
_cell.angle_alpha   90.00
_cell.angle_beta   90.00
_cell.angle_gamma   90.00
#
_symmetry.space_group_name_H-M   'P 1'
#
loop_
_entity.id
_entity.type
_entity.pdbx_description
1 polymer ?
#
loop_
_entity_poly.entity_id
_entity_poly.type
_entity_poly.pdbx_seq_one_letter_code
_entity_poly.pdbx_strand_id
1 'polypeptide(L)'
;MEQLKCAALNPLHNACSVRVKEGCKWCPRHDEERRKLYAGYKACHAAFDAFPADKICHSMKAIRTCTSYDMVKGWSQGLRSKYKLLSRCIHARAYFTERFFGNDMDFGHKTFWHFLNKQRDELERLLEMVEQRAYELLLASQNAMWVLEQHHLPDGEGEDCAGRDEEPLAKPQITTLSRLDDTEDVEDPVDVALREKRQELWEKIWTRLARYCASYQSRFYKERVAVIWACVCRAIYTDPTLMLVAQNYRYVASMLSDAKMDLPMVEKLWKAIKGLYVFDVRAAVDDVLHPMRETGEYVVVFGTRVHKELSGASLSFHGWGHMTAVFPCYSCVRRVCKTVDDIVTLTRYAILSGQGLAQSQIRYEFNFDGCRVLSLCGFIPNVVENVVPRYQIEKCNCFFKGNRPHWTETKSNNAICVGLSLNDPKTQLFVNACLREPDFMVLCRKGPTGRLIRSKPLWGTEVRKADTRAGLKKAVWDQREAIHFQDSVLDEARPLAAPDKYLDDCFQVAIVDGGEGGMEVTINKLVKVWYHIYEVEDLGGLLLKIGNPYLASDELEVDEKRNRKGSPLIPNLELNVLASYQRLWGHGPREGRLVDDEIDIEIVVPPRCQLRPLGPGKDDTDQVEAAIAQCGHFGTTSFAPGSYNITRKMMWDLKSSKVDLRGFLTYPPWIDYWKNATNTYRVVFIQSQASWFVVTGTDFEIDAHNVGGIQGNGQTWWSYLMTHTRTDGDGRPISLTVWNATRGIIRNFRIESPPFWSNAVAESKDITYDGMFVNATNTDPLYAGRNAVFNTDGIDTYRSDRITMVNWDVTCGDDCLAFKGNSTNLVARNIICRGGNGITFGSLGQYANMSDHVYNVEIENLRTIRLDPKIQPNMASGVYFKTWSATVNGSPPNMGGGGGGYVNNVTAKNVFVDRAATPLHLFQTNLAQPEDAPSKLKFSNLRFINWLGSGNNNRIIDLECSPAAGCTNISFKNFKESLDYLVRTSDIFDNLKSDALTKAYSSM
;
A
#
# COMPACT_ATOMS: atom_id res chain seq x y z
N MET A 1 -37.50 -34.16 20.38
CA MET A 1 -37.75 -32.71 20.56
C MET A 1 -36.59 -31.96 19.93
N GLU A 2 -36.79 -31.42 18.74
CA GLU A 2 -35.78 -30.59 18.05
C GLU A 2 -35.50 -29.32 18.87
N GLN A 3 -34.22 -29.02 19.10
CA GLN A 3 -33.80 -27.83 19.85
C GLN A 3 -34.07 -26.57 19.02
N LEU A 4 -34.93 -25.67 19.51
CA LEU A 4 -35.24 -24.38 18.88
C LEU A 4 -34.00 -23.45 18.91
N LYS A 5 -33.44 -23.16 17.72
CA LYS A 5 -32.30 -22.25 17.51
C LYS A 5 -32.79 -20.87 17.05
N CYS A 6 -32.01 -19.83 17.33
CA CYS A 6 -32.33 -18.47 16.89
C CYS A 6 -32.27 -18.31 15.36
N ALA A 7 -33.25 -17.60 14.79
CA ALA A 7 -33.41 -17.42 13.35
C ALA A 7 -32.63 -16.24 12.72
N ALA A 8 -31.82 -15.49 13.49
CA ALA A 8 -31.04 -14.37 12.95
C ALA A 8 -29.81 -14.85 12.17
N LEU A 9 -29.47 -14.16 11.07
CA LEU A 9 -28.29 -14.42 10.26
C LEU A 9 -27.17 -13.42 10.58
N ASN A 10 -25.92 -13.87 10.52
CA ASN A 10 -24.78 -12.96 10.58
C ASN A 10 -24.47 -12.36 9.19
N PRO A 11 -23.56 -11.37 9.05
CA PRO A 11 -23.13 -10.79 7.75
C PRO A 11 -22.61 -11.81 6.71
N LEU A 12 -22.36 -13.05 7.13
CA LEU A 12 -21.86 -14.14 6.31
C LEU A 12 -22.96 -15.19 6.03
N HIS A 13 -24.23 -14.84 6.28
CA HIS A 13 -25.41 -15.70 6.14
C HIS A 13 -25.45 -16.95 7.05
N ASN A 14 -24.62 -17.02 8.09
CA ASN A 14 -24.63 -18.14 9.02
C ASN A 14 -25.69 -17.93 10.12
N ALA A 15 -26.45 -18.99 10.40
CA ALA A 15 -27.48 -19.00 11.43
C ALA A 15 -26.91 -18.83 12.85
N CYS A 16 -27.64 -18.08 13.67
CA CYS A 16 -27.31 -17.82 15.05
C CYS A 16 -27.28 -19.13 15.89
N SER A 17 -26.11 -19.57 16.36
CA SER A 17 -25.96 -20.76 17.22
C SER A 17 -26.50 -20.63 18.67
N VAL A 18 -27.21 -19.54 19.02
CA VAL A 18 -27.77 -19.33 20.38
C VAL A 18 -29.16 -19.97 20.49
N ARG A 19 -29.44 -20.66 21.60
CA ARG A 19 -30.75 -21.26 21.91
C ARG A 19 -31.78 -20.18 22.29
N VAL A 20 -33.03 -20.38 21.87
CA VAL A 20 -34.13 -19.45 22.18
C VAL A 20 -35.09 -20.05 23.20
N LYS A 21 -35.74 -19.18 23.99
CA LYS A 21 -36.83 -19.59 24.89
C LYS A 21 -38.02 -20.08 24.07
N GLU A 22 -38.81 -20.99 24.64
CA GLU A 22 -40.02 -21.53 24.02
C GLU A 22 -40.98 -20.38 23.66
N GLY A 23 -41.42 -20.32 22.40
CA GLY A 23 -42.23 -19.22 21.84
C GLY A 23 -41.46 -18.00 21.29
N CYS A 24 -40.12 -17.94 21.39
CA CYS A 24 -39.31 -16.83 20.87
C CYS A 24 -38.55 -17.20 19.59
N LYS A 25 -38.60 -16.34 18.56
CA LYS A 25 -37.92 -16.54 17.26
C LYS A 25 -36.45 -16.09 17.25
N TRP A 26 -36.08 -15.13 18.09
CA TRP A 26 -34.73 -14.56 18.18
C TRP A 26 -34.18 -14.57 19.61
N CYS A 27 -32.85 -14.64 19.78
CA CYS A 27 -32.22 -14.52 21.09
C CYS A 27 -32.24 -13.05 21.58
N PRO A 28 -32.10 -12.78 22.89
CA PRO A 28 -32.25 -11.42 23.43
C PRO A 28 -31.42 -10.35 22.72
N ARG A 29 -30.16 -10.66 22.40
CA ARG A 29 -29.24 -9.76 21.69
C ARG A 29 -29.68 -9.43 20.26
N HIS A 30 -30.16 -10.41 19.50
CA HIS A 30 -30.69 -10.17 18.16
C HIS A 30 -32.09 -9.54 18.18
N ASP A 31 -32.87 -9.72 19.24
CA ASP A 31 -34.15 -9.01 19.39
C ASP A 31 -33.93 -7.51 19.66
N GLU A 32 -32.92 -7.15 20.45
CA GLU A 32 -32.51 -5.76 20.65
C GLU A 32 -31.99 -5.13 19.35
N GLU A 33 -31.09 -5.83 18.66
CA GLU A 33 -30.56 -5.41 17.36
C GLU A 33 -31.68 -5.21 16.32
N ARG A 34 -32.65 -6.12 16.27
CA ARG A 34 -33.84 -6.01 15.42
C ARG A 34 -34.62 -4.73 15.72
N ARG A 35 -34.85 -4.41 17.00
CA ARG A 35 -35.60 -3.19 17.37
C ARG A 35 -34.86 -1.92 16.97
N LYS A 36 -33.53 -1.87 17.18
CA LYS A 36 -32.70 -0.72 16.78
C LYS A 36 -32.68 -0.52 15.27
N LEU A 37 -32.40 -1.59 14.50
CA LEU A 37 -32.40 -1.52 13.04
C LEU A 37 -33.79 -1.20 12.48
N TYR A 38 -34.87 -1.71 13.08
CA TYR A 38 -36.24 -1.35 12.69
C TYR A 38 -36.55 0.13 12.95
N ALA A 39 -36.13 0.68 14.08
CA ALA A 39 -36.29 2.10 14.38
C ALA A 39 -35.50 3.00 13.41
N GLY A 40 -34.24 2.66 13.10
CA GLY A 40 -33.41 3.36 12.13
C GLY A 40 -33.99 3.31 10.71
N TYR A 41 -34.43 2.13 10.28
CA TYR A 41 -35.17 1.92 9.02
C TYR A 41 -36.42 2.80 8.94
N LYS A 42 -37.23 2.89 10.01
CA LYS A 42 -38.42 3.75 10.06
C LYS A 42 -38.08 5.25 10.03
N ALA A 43 -37.01 5.66 10.71
CA ALA A 43 -36.55 7.04 10.69
C ALA A 43 -36.09 7.47 9.29
N CYS A 44 -35.40 6.60 8.55
CA CYS A 44 -35.02 6.86 7.15
C CYS A 44 -36.25 7.11 6.27
N HIS A 45 -37.30 6.28 6.41
CA HIS A 45 -38.55 6.47 5.70
C HIS A 45 -39.24 7.79 6.05
N ALA A 46 -39.34 8.11 7.34
CA ALA A 46 -39.92 9.37 7.78
C ALA A 46 -39.18 10.58 7.20
N ALA A 47 -37.85 10.52 7.09
CA ALA A 47 -37.05 11.58 6.48
C ALA A 47 -37.26 11.69 4.97
N PHE A 48 -37.42 10.57 4.26
CA PHE A 48 -37.74 10.55 2.84
C PHE A 48 -39.15 11.10 2.56
N ASP A 49 -40.13 10.68 3.36
CA ASP A 49 -41.52 11.12 3.23
C ASP A 49 -41.69 12.61 3.58
N ALA A 50 -40.89 13.12 4.52
CA ALA A 50 -40.88 14.53 4.92
C ALA A 50 -40.11 15.45 3.95
N PHE A 51 -39.56 14.94 2.84
CA PHE A 51 -38.80 15.76 1.90
C PHE A 51 -39.69 16.82 1.21
N PRO A 52 -39.33 18.12 1.25
CA PRO A 52 -40.16 19.18 0.68
C PRO A 52 -40.34 19.04 -0.85
N ALA A 53 -41.59 18.97 -1.32
CA ALA A 53 -41.91 18.75 -2.73
C ALA A 53 -41.59 19.95 -3.64
N ASP A 54 -41.54 21.16 -3.09
CA ASP A 54 -41.24 22.41 -3.78
C ASP A 54 -39.76 22.52 -4.22
N LYS A 55 -38.88 21.72 -3.61
CA LYS A 55 -37.44 21.71 -3.94
C LYS A 55 -37.08 20.97 -5.22
N ILE A 56 -38.03 20.27 -5.86
CA ILE A 56 -37.80 19.47 -7.05
C ILE A 56 -38.84 19.74 -8.13
N CYS A 57 -38.44 19.59 -9.39
CA CYS A 57 -39.38 19.64 -10.50
C CYS A 57 -39.76 18.23 -10.95
N HIS A 58 -41.06 17.95 -10.99
CA HIS A 58 -41.60 16.69 -11.52
C HIS A 58 -42.04 16.79 -12.98
N SER A 59 -42.10 18.00 -13.55
CA SER A 59 -42.57 18.22 -14.92
C SER A 59 -41.41 18.10 -15.91
N MET A 60 -41.37 16.99 -16.64
CA MET A 60 -40.43 16.76 -17.74
C MET A 60 -40.44 17.91 -18.77
N LYS A 61 -41.62 18.44 -19.07
CA LYS A 61 -41.77 19.59 -19.98
C LYS A 61 -41.12 20.83 -19.40
N ALA A 62 -41.39 21.14 -18.12
CA ALA A 62 -40.81 22.32 -17.46
C ALA A 62 -39.29 22.24 -17.36
N ILE A 63 -38.73 21.04 -17.10
CA ILE A 63 -37.29 20.79 -17.10
C ILE A 63 -36.71 21.10 -18.48
N ARG A 64 -37.22 20.45 -19.54
CA ARG A 64 -36.70 20.60 -20.91
C ARG A 64 -36.80 22.03 -21.44
N THR A 65 -37.87 22.76 -21.11
CA THR A 65 -38.08 24.13 -21.58
C THR A 65 -37.44 25.19 -20.69
N CYS A 66 -36.83 24.81 -19.56
CA CYS A 66 -36.21 25.77 -18.66
C CYS A 66 -34.99 26.42 -19.32
N THR A 67 -34.87 27.73 -19.20
CA THR A 67 -33.75 28.54 -19.70
C THR A 67 -32.87 29.09 -18.57
N SER A 68 -33.31 28.97 -17.32
CA SER A 68 -32.57 29.46 -16.15
C SER A 68 -31.66 28.35 -15.60
N TYR A 69 -30.35 28.53 -15.76
CA TYR A 69 -29.36 27.59 -15.23
C TYR A 69 -29.49 27.42 -13.71
N ASP A 70 -29.65 28.51 -12.95
CA ASP A 70 -29.74 28.47 -11.48
C ASP A 70 -30.97 27.68 -11.00
N MET A 71 -32.09 27.79 -11.72
CA MET A 71 -33.31 27.07 -11.39
C MET A 71 -33.14 25.55 -11.61
N VAL A 72 -32.57 25.16 -12.75
CA VAL A 72 -32.28 23.74 -13.05
C VAL A 72 -31.21 23.19 -12.10
N LYS A 73 -30.18 23.96 -11.78
CA LYS A 73 -29.16 23.61 -10.78
C LYS A 73 -29.79 23.39 -9.39
N GLY A 74 -30.70 24.27 -8.97
CA GLY A 74 -31.46 24.12 -7.72
C GLY A 74 -32.28 22.83 -7.69
N TRP A 75 -32.97 22.50 -8.79
CA TRP A 75 -33.70 21.23 -8.92
C TRP A 75 -32.78 20.01 -8.87
N SER A 76 -31.59 20.07 -9.49
CA SER A 76 -30.60 18.99 -9.44
C SER A 76 -30.16 18.74 -7.98
N GLN A 77 -29.85 19.80 -7.24
CA GLN A 77 -29.48 19.70 -5.83
C GLN A 77 -30.60 19.11 -4.97
N GLY A 78 -31.85 19.51 -5.21
CA GLY A 78 -33.04 18.95 -4.56
C GLY A 78 -33.21 17.46 -4.87
N LEU A 79 -33.13 17.08 -6.15
CA LEU A 79 -33.28 15.70 -6.61
C LEU A 79 -32.18 14.79 -6.05
N ARG A 80 -30.92 15.24 -6.04
CA ARG A 80 -29.80 14.50 -5.40
C ARG A 80 -30.04 14.28 -3.91
N SER A 81 -30.49 15.31 -3.21
CA SER A 81 -30.80 15.21 -1.78
C SER A 81 -31.89 14.18 -1.52
N LYS A 82 -32.95 14.17 -2.34
CA LYS A 82 -34.04 13.20 -2.25
C LYS A 82 -33.59 11.78 -2.65
N TYR A 83 -32.80 11.64 -3.70
CA TYR A 83 -32.21 10.37 -4.14
C TYR A 83 -31.36 9.72 -3.04
N LYS A 84 -30.55 10.53 -2.34
CA LYS A 84 -29.74 10.06 -1.21
C LYS A 84 -30.58 9.50 -0.07
N LEU A 85 -31.69 10.17 0.27
CA LEU A 85 -32.63 9.70 1.29
C LEU A 85 -33.29 8.39 0.87
N LEU A 86 -33.72 8.28 -0.39
CA LEU A 86 -34.35 7.05 -0.91
C LEU A 86 -33.37 5.87 -0.96
N SER A 87 -32.15 6.10 -1.43
CA SER A 87 -31.10 5.07 -1.48
C SER A 87 -30.78 4.55 -0.08
N ARG A 88 -30.74 5.43 0.92
CA ARG A 88 -30.60 5.03 2.34
C ARG A 88 -31.78 4.20 2.82
N CYS A 89 -33.02 4.56 2.46
CA CYS A 89 -34.21 3.76 2.79
C CYS A 89 -34.14 2.35 2.21
N ILE A 90 -33.74 2.21 0.94
CA ILE A 90 -33.60 0.92 0.26
C ILE A 90 -32.53 0.07 0.94
N HIS A 91 -31.32 0.62 1.19
CA HIS A 91 -30.24 -0.12 1.82
C HIS A 91 -30.54 -0.51 3.28
N ALA A 92 -31.10 0.41 4.08
CA ALA A 92 -31.47 0.10 5.47
C ALA A 92 -32.54 -1.01 5.55
N ARG A 93 -33.51 -1.00 4.62
CA ARG A 93 -34.53 -2.05 4.52
C ARG A 93 -33.93 -3.38 4.04
N ALA A 94 -33.04 -3.34 3.06
CA ALA A 94 -32.36 -4.52 2.55
C ALA A 94 -31.60 -5.24 3.66
N TYR A 95 -30.76 -4.49 4.36
CA TYR A 95 -29.96 -4.97 5.46
C TYR A 95 -30.82 -5.55 6.60
N PHE A 96 -31.90 -4.87 6.98
CA PHE A 96 -32.84 -5.38 7.99
C PHE A 96 -33.51 -6.70 7.58
N THR A 97 -33.92 -6.80 6.30
CA THR A 97 -34.68 -7.95 5.80
C THR A 97 -33.79 -9.19 5.70
N GLU A 98 -32.62 -9.06 5.07
CA GLU A 98 -31.62 -10.12 4.93
C GLU A 98 -31.21 -10.68 6.31
N ARG A 99 -30.99 -9.79 7.29
CA ARG A 99 -30.47 -10.17 8.61
C ARG A 99 -31.46 -10.92 9.50
N PHE A 100 -32.75 -10.59 9.45
CA PHE A 100 -33.75 -11.19 10.36
C PHE A 100 -34.75 -12.13 9.70
N PHE A 101 -34.84 -12.12 8.36
CA PHE A 101 -35.78 -12.91 7.58
C PHE A 101 -35.09 -13.70 6.45
N GLY A 102 -33.78 -13.51 6.21
CA GLY A 102 -33.05 -14.18 5.14
C GLY A 102 -33.51 -13.74 3.74
N ASN A 103 -33.34 -14.62 2.75
CA ASN A 103 -33.79 -14.38 1.37
C ASN A 103 -35.31 -14.55 1.18
N ASP A 104 -36.03 -14.99 2.22
CA ASP A 104 -37.44 -15.34 2.13
C ASP A 104 -38.32 -14.13 2.47
N MET A 105 -38.30 -13.13 1.59
CA MET A 105 -39.16 -11.95 1.72
C MET A 105 -40.63 -12.34 1.49
N ASP A 106 -41.49 -11.97 2.44
CA ASP A 106 -42.94 -12.09 2.24
C ASP A 106 -43.40 -11.22 1.06
N PHE A 107 -44.59 -11.55 0.51
CA PHE A 107 -45.14 -10.86 -0.66
C PHE A 107 -45.30 -9.35 -0.45
N GLY A 108 -45.62 -8.91 0.77
CA GLY A 108 -45.75 -7.48 1.10
C GLY A 108 -44.41 -6.75 1.06
N HIS A 109 -43.33 -7.36 1.57
CA HIS A 109 -41.97 -6.83 1.53
C HIS A 109 -41.45 -6.76 0.10
N LYS A 110 -41.65 -7.81 -0.72
CA LYS A 110 -41.28 -7.81 -2.14
C LYS A 110 -42.01 -6.70 -2.91
N THR A 111 -43.31 -6.58 -2.73
CA THR A 111 -44.14 -5.55 -3.40
C THR A 111 -43.71 -4.13 -3.02
N PHE A 112 -43.45 -3.88 -1.74
CA PHE A 112 -42.99 -2.57 -1.28
C PHE A 112 -41.55 -2.26 -1.73
N TRP A 113 -40.68 -3.27 -1.81
CA TRP A 113 -39.34 -3.11 -2.36
C TRP A 113 -39.39 -2.72 -3.84
N HIS A 114 -40.20 -3.42 -4.64
CA HIS A 114 -40.45 -3.04 -6.03
C HIS A 114 -40.95 -1.60 -6.15
N PHE A 115 -41.81 -1.16 -5.24
CA PHE A 115 -42.28 0.24 -5.18
C PHE A 115 -41.16 1.24 -4.89
N LEU A 116 -40.26 0.98 -3.93
CA LEU A 116 -39.13 1.87 -3.65
C LEU A 116 -38.11 1.92 -4.78
N ASN A 117 -37.78 0.77 -5.38
CA ASN A 117 -36.92 0.72 -6.56
C ASN A 117 -37.55 1.48 -7.73
N LYS A 118 -38.85 1.31 -7.97
CA LYS A 118 -39.55 2.09 -9.01
C LYS A 118 -39.47 3.60 -8.77
N GLN A 119 -39.65 4.05 -7.52
CA GLN A 119 -39.47 5.46 -7.16
C GLN A 119 -38.03 5.94 -7.37
N ARG A 120 -37.04 5.07 -7.12
CA ARG A 120 -35.63 5.38 -7.37
C ARG A 120 -35.38 5.55 -8.86
N ASP A 121 -35.88 4.64 -9.68
CA ASP A 121 -35.76 4.70 -11.13
C ASP A 121 -36.43 5.97 -11.69
N GLU A 122 -37.58 6.38 -11.12
CA GLU A 122 -38.26 7.64 -11.47
C GLU A 122 -37.44 8.88 -11.09
N LEU A 123 -36.82 8.88 -9.90
CA LEU A 123 -35.94 9.97 -9.47
C LEU A 123 -34.65 10.04 -10.28
N GLU A 124 -34.06 8.90 -10.65
CA GLU A 124 -32.86 8.83 -11.50
C GLU A 124 -33.15 9.44 -12.87
N ARG A 125 -34.27 9.09 -13.50
CA ARG A 125 -34.68 9.69 -14.78
C ARG A 125 -34.87 11.20 -14.69
N LEU A 126 -35.52 11.69 -13.63
CA LEU A 126 -35.68 13.13 -13.43
C LEU A 126 -34.34 13.82 -13.19
N LEU A 127 -33.47 13.21 -12.40
CA LEU A 127 -32.15 13.74 -12.09
C LEU A 127 -31.30 13.83 -13.37
N GLU A 128 -31.26 12.77 -14.18
CA GLU A 128 -30.58 12.74 -15.47
C GLU A 128 -31.08 13.85 -16.40
N MET A 129 -32.40 14.02 -16.52
CA MET A 129 -32.97 15.08 -17.36
C MET A 129 -32.60 16.49 -16.89
N VAL A 130 -32.61 16.74 -15.58
CA VAL A 130 -32.26 18.03 -15.00
C VAL A 130 -30.77 18.30 -15.17
N GLU A 131 -29.93 17.29 -14.94
CA GLU A 131 -28.48 17.41 -15.11
C GLU A 131 -28.10 17.63 -16.56
N GLN A 132 -28.68 16.87 -17.49
CA GLN A 132 -28.49 17.07 -18.92
C GLN A 132 -28.87 18.49 -19.34
N ARG A 133 -30.02 18.99 -18.86
CA ARG A 133 -30.47 20.34 -19.20
C ARG A 133 -29.55 21.42 -18.63
N ALA A 134 -29.12 21.27 -17.37
CA ALA A 134 -28.21 22.24 -16.77
C ALA A 134 -26.86 22.23 -17.49
N TYR A 135 -26.40 21.06 -17.94
CA TYR A 135 -25.19 20.91 -18.74
C TYR A 135 -25.31 21.58 -20.12
N GLU A 136 -26.41 21.38 -20.85
CA GLU A 136 -26.69 22.10 -22.10
C GLU A 136 -26.64 23.62 -21.92
N LEU A 137 -27.30 24.14 -20.86
CA LEU A 137 -27.30 25.57 -20.56
C LEU A 137 -25.89 26.09 -20.21
N LEU A 138 -25.11 25.30 -19.48
CA LEU A 138 -23.73 25.62 -19.15
C LEU A 138 -22.86 25.67 -20.42
N LEU A 139 -22.94 24.66 -21.28
CA LEU A 139 -22.21 24.62 -22.54
C LEU A 139 -22.60 25.79 -23.46
N ALA A 140 -23.90 26.08 -23.58
CA ALA A 140 -24.39 27.22 -24.36
C ALA A 140 -23.80 28.55 -23.86
N SER A 141 -23.73 28.76 -22.53
CA SER A 141 -23.13 29.98 -21.96
C SER A 141 -21.63 30.11 -22.21
N GLN A 142 -20.95 29.01 -22.53
CA GLN A 142 -19.52 28.97 -22.87
C GLN A 142 -19.27 28.85 -24.38
N ASN A 143 -20.29 28.94 -25.24
CA ASN A 143 -20.20 28.65 -26.67
C ASN A 143 -19.56 27.29 -26.98
N ALA A 144 -19.86 26.28 -26.15
CA ALA A 144 -19.24 24.96 -26.19
C ALA A 144 -20.23 23.83 -26.54
N MET A 145 -21.27 24.13 -27.31
CA MET A 145 -22.31 23.14 -27.66
C MET A 145 -21.77 21.96 -28.47
N TRP A 146 -20.64 22.14 -29.17
CA TRP A 146 -19.91 21.08 -29.87
C TRP A 146 -19.58 19.87 -29.00
N VAL A 147 -19.51 20.03 -27.67
CA VAL A 147 -19.24 18.92 -26.76
C VAL A 147 -20.34 17.85 -26.85
N LEU A 148 -21.59 18.25 -27.10
CA LEU A 148 -22.71 17.31 -27.26
C LEU A 148 -22.72 16.61 -28.63
N GLU A 149 -21.99 17.15 -29.60
CA GLU A 149 -21.88 16.62 -30.97
C GLU A 149 -20.76 15.58 -31.08
N GLN A 150 -19.89 15.45 -30.07
CA GLN A 150 -18.84 14.43 -30.02
C GLN A 150 -19.47 13.04 -29.84
N HIS A 151 -19.88 12.42 -30.95
CA HIS A 151 -20.18 11.00 -31.00
C HIS A 151 -18.95 10.20 -30.56
N HIS A 152 -19.13 9.30 -29.60
CA HIS A 152 -18.14 8.28 -29.26
C HIS A 152 -17.63 7.66 -30.58
N LEU A 153 -16.32 7.76 -30.81
CA LEU A 153 -15.69 6.94 -31.85
C LEU A 153 -16.12 5.50 -31.58
N PRO A 154 -16.63 4.77 -32.58
CA PRO A 154 -17.03 3.38 -32.38
C PRO A 154 -15.85 2.65 -31.77
N ASP A 155 -16.13 1.78 -30.80
CA ASP A 155 -15.19 0.84 -30.20
C ASP A 155 -14.49 0.08 -31.33
N GLY A 156 -13.41 0.63 -31.87
CA GLY A 156 -12.53 -0.07 -32.76
C GLY A 156 -11.88 -1.10 -31.87
N GLU A 157 -12.20 -2.37 -32.11
CA GLU A 157 -11.66 -3.54 -31.43
C GLU A 157 -10.20 -3.25 -31.07
N GLY A 158 -9.99 -2.84 -29.82
CA GLY A 158 -8.69 -2.46 -29.36
C GLY A 158 -7.89 -3.75 -29.37
N GLU A 159 -6.86 -3.82 -30.19
CA GLU A 159 -5.76 -4.77 -29.92
C GLU A 159 -5.52 -4.75 -28.42
N ASP A 160 -5.75 -5.90 -27.79
CA ASP A 160 -5.70 -6.10 -26.36
C ASP A 160 -4.26 -5.87 -25.88
N CYS A 161 -3.95 -4.58 -25.69
CA CYS A 161 -2.79 -4.10 -24.97
C CYS A 161 -3.12 -3.99 -23.47
N ALA A 162 -4.38 -4.25 -23.09
CA ALA A 162 -4.85 -4.42 -21.73
C ALA A 162 -4.56 -5.87 -21.26
N GLY A 163 -3.34 -6.35 -21.51
CA GLY A 163 -2.90 -7.68 -21.07
C GLY A 163 -2.74 -7.82 -19.56
N ARG A 164 -3.44 -7.02 -18.75
CA ARG A 164 -3.50 -7.05 -17.28
C ARG A 164 -4.63 -6.15 -16.72
N ASP A 165 -5.88 -6.39 -17.07
CA ASP A 165 -6.97 -5.58 -16.48
C ASP A 165 -8.20 -6.38 -16.04
N GLU A 166 -8.14 -7.72 -16.07
CA GLU A 166 -9.31 -8.57 -15.77
C GLU A 166 -8.88 -9.92 -15.16
N GLU A 167 -8.56 -10.00 -13.85
CA GLU A 167 -9.09 -11.04 -12.96
C GLU A 167 -8.73 -10.84 -11.46
N PRO A 168 -9.67 -11.09 -10.52
CA PRO A 168 -9.48 -10.80 -9.10
C PRO A 168 -8.54 -11.79 -8.40
N LEU A 169 -7.41 -11.30 -7.86
CA LEU A 169 -6.59 -12.05 -6.92
C LEU A 169 -7.27 -12.12 -5.55
N ALA A 170 -8.08 -13.18 -5.41
CA ALA A 170 -8.78 -13.65 -4.22
C ALA A 170 -10.01 -12.83 -3.79
N LYS A 171 -11.17 -13.51 -3.81
CA LYS A 171 -12.35 -13.09 -3.05
C LYS A 171 -11.95 -12.85 -1.58
N PRO A 172 -12.56 -11.87 -0.89
CA PRO A 172 -12.39 -11.73 0.54
C PRO A 172 -12.66 -13.10 1.19
N GLN A 173 -11.64 -13.65 1.87
CA GLN A 173 -11.92 -14.72 2.80
C GLN A 173 -12.78 -14.10 3.89
N ILE A 174 -14.04 -14.49 3.84
CA ILE A 174 -14.98 -14.41 4.93
C ILE A 174 -14.34 -15.14 6.13
N THR A 175 -13.59 -14.42 6.96
CA THR A 175 -13.20 -14.89 8.28
C THR A 175 -14.39 -14.73 9.21
N THR A 176 -15.12 -15.84 9.34
CA THR A 176 -15.92 -16.25 10.50
C THR A 176 -16.05 -15.22 11.62
N LEU A 177 -17.25 -14.65 11.73
CA LEU A 177 -17.71 -13.97 12.94
C LEU A 177 -17.49 -14.85 14.18
N SER A 178 -16.60 -14.42 15.06
CA SER A 178 -16.66 -14.78 16.47
C SER A 178 -17.68 -13.88 17.18
N ARG A 179 -18.55 -14.53 17.93
CA ARG A 179 -19.69 -13.94 18.64
C ARG A 179 -19.29 -13.30 19.98
N LEU A 180 -19.64 -12.00 20.12
CA LEU A 180 -20.41 -11.32 21.18
C LEU A 180 -19.83 -11.33 22.62
N ASP A 181 -19.72 -10.25 23.41
CA ASP A 181 -20.64 -9.13 23.74
C ASP A 181 -19.84 -7.97 24.40
N ASP A 182 -20.13 -6.70 24.09
CA ASP A 182 -20.82 -5.74 25.00
C ASP A 182 -20.94 -4.35 24.34
N THR A 183 -21.89 -3.56 24.86
CA THR A 183 -22.59 -2.42 24.25
C THR A 183 -21.75 -1.16 23.97
N GLU A 184 -21.47 -0.87 22.70
CA GLU A 184 -21.26 0.48 22.16
C GLU A 184 -22.38 0.78 21.16
N ASP A 185 -22.72 2.07 20.99
CA ASP A 185 -23.74 2.51 20.05
C ASP A 185 -23.49 1.90 18.68
N VAL A 186 -24.47 1.13 18.21
CA VAL A 186 -24.37 0.41 16.94
C VAL A 186 -24.47 1.44 15.82
N GLU A 187 -23.31 1.92 15.35
CA GLU A 187 -23.20 2.69 14.11
C GLU A 187 -23.90 1.89 13.00
N ASP A 188 -24.75 2.54 12.20
CA ASP A 188 -25.54 1.85 11.16
C ASP A 188 -24.59 1.09 10.22
N PRO A 189 -24.63 -0.26 10.18
CA PRO A 189 -23.72 -1.05 9.38
C PRO A 189 -23.75 -0.71 7.89
N VAL A 190 -24.87 -0.15 7.40
CA VAL A 190 -25.00 0.36 6.03
C VAL A 190 -24.17 1.63 5.84
N ASP A 191 -24.20 2.55 6.79
CA ASP A 191 -23.42 3.80 6.73
C ASP A 191 -21.91 3.50 6.83
N VAL A 192 -21.52 2.49 7.61
CA VAL A 192 -20.14 1.98 7.67
C VAL A 192 -19.69 1.42 6.32
N ALA A 193 -20.47 0.51 5.73
CA ALA A 193 -20.12 -0.11 4.44
C ALA A 193 -20.03 0.92 3.29
N LEU A 194 -20.96 1.88 3.23
CA LEU A 194 -20.95 2.94 2.21
C LEU A 194 -19.77 3.92 2.39
N ARG A 195 -19.34 4.15 3.63
CA ARG A 195 -18.18 4.99 3.95
C ARG A 195 -16.87 4.28 3.56
N GLU A 196 -16.75 2.99 3.87
CA GLU A 196 -15.59 2.18 3.50
C GLU A 196 -15.42 2.06 1.98
N LYS A 197 -16.48 1.73 1.25
CA LYS A 197 -16.42 1.62 -0.22
C LYS A 197 -16.04 2.94 -0.90
N ARG A 198 -16.56 4.06 -0.41
CA ARG A 198 -16.21 5.40 -0.92
C ARG A 198 -14.75 5.72 -0.69
N GLN A 199 -14.26 5.39 0.50
CA GLN A 199 -12.87 5.61 0.87
C GLN A 199 -11.94 4.76 0.00
N GLU A 200 -12.28 3.49 -0.25
CA GLU A 200 -11.52 2.62 -1.16
C GLU A 200 -11.37 3.24 -2.55
N LEU A 201 -12.46 3.77 -3.12
CA LEU A 201 -12.43 4.41 -4.44
C LEU A 201 -11.61 5.69 -4.48
N TRP A 202 -11.66 6.50 -3.42
CA TRP A 202 -10.79 7.67 -3.32
C TRP A 202 -9.31 7.28 -3.30
N GLU A 203 -8.94 6.24 -2.56
CA GLU A 203 -7.58 5.74 -2.53
C GLU A 203 -7.12 5.21 -3.90
N LYS A 204 -8.02 4.58 -4.67
CA LYS A 204 -7.75 4.19 -6.08
C LYS A 204 -7.46 5.39 -6.97
N ILE A 205 -8.32 6.42 -6.93
CA ILE A 205 -8.14 7.65 -7.71
C ILE A 205 -6.81 8.33 -7.34
N TRP A 206 -6.56 8.52 -6.05
CA TRP A 206 -5.36 9.20 -5.55
C TRP A 206 -4.07 8.46 -5.89
N THR A 207 -4.07 7.14 -5.76
CA THR A 207 -2.94 6.28 -6.14
C THR A 207 -2.69 6.38 -7.64
N ARG A 208 -3.73 6.27 -8.47
CA ARG A 208 -3.60 6.32 -9.94
C ARG A 208 -3.00 7.63 -10.42
N LEU A 209 -3.47 8.76 -9.91
CA LEU A 209 -2.93 10.08 -10.29
C LEU A 209 -1.51 10.31 -9.76
N ALA A 210 -1.17 9.80 -8.58
CA ALA A 210 0.19 9.89 -8.02
C ALA A 210 1.23 9.13 -8.85
N ARG A 211 0.83 8.05 -9.53
CA ARG A 211 1.71 7.29 -10.44
C ARG A 211 2.16 8.09 -11.65
N TYR A 212 1.38 9.08 -12.08
CA TYR A 212 1.73 9.90 -13.24
C TYR A 212 2.78 10.98 -12.92
N CYS A 213 3.09 11.21 -11.65
CA CYS A 213 4.03 12.26 -11.24
C CYS A 213 5.46 11.99 -11.74
N ALA A 214 6.10 13.04 -12.24
CA ALA A 214 7.53 13.07 -12.51
C ALA A 214 8.29 13.12 -11.18
N SER A 215 9.58 12.81 -11.19
CA SER A 215 10.42 13.02 -10.02
C SER A 215 10.30 14.47 -9.55
N TYR A 216 10.21 14.69 -8.24
CA TYR A 216 10.14 16.05 -7.68
C TYR A 216 11.40 16.89 -7.95
N GLN A 217 12.49 16.23 -8.36
CA GLN A 217 13.75 16.88 -8.76
C GLN A 217 13.71 17.33 -10.22
N SER A 218 12.76 16.84 -11.03
CA SER A 218 12.57 17.26 -12.42
C SER A 218 12.03 18.70 -12.46
N ARG A 219 12.57 19.52 -13.36
CA ARG A 219 12.06 20.86 -13.64
C ARG A 219 10.62 20.82 -14.17
N PHE A 220 10.23 19.72 -14.81
CA PHE A 220 8.91 19.50 -15.38
C PHE A 220 7.89 18.98 -14.34
N TYR A 221 8.23 18.89 -13.05
CA TYR A 221 7.30 18.42 -12.02
C TYR A 221 6.00 19.25 -11.95
N LYS A 222 6.09 20.59 -12.00
CA LYS A 222 4.89 21.45 -11.93
C LYS A 222 4.04 21.35 -13.20
N GLU A 223 4.69 21.30 -14.35
CA GLU A 223 4.04 21.09 -15.64
C GLU A 223 3.34 19.73 -15.69
N ARG A 224 3.99 18.69 -15.17
CA ARG A 224 3.40 17.36 -15.00
C ARG A 224 2.12 17.40 -14.18
N VAL A 225 2.15 18.07 -13.03
CA VAL A 225 0.98 18.20 -12.17
C VAL A 225 -0.15 18.93 -12.91
N ALA A 226 0.16 19.94 -13.72
CA ALA A 226 -0.83 20.59 -14.59
C ALA A 226 -1.40 19.63 -15.65
N VAL A 227 -0.57 18.77 -16.28
CA VAL A 227 -1.03 17.73 -17.21
C VAL A 227 -1.98 16.72 -16.52
N ILE A 228 -1.66 16.31 -15.29
CA ILE A 228 -2.53 15.42 -14.49
C ILE A 228 -3.90 16.08 -14.26
N TRP A 229 -3.92 17.38 -13.91
CA TRP A 229 -5.17 18.13 -13.77
C TRP A 229 -5.93 18.29 -15.08
N ALA A 230 -5.23 18.54 -16.19
CA ALA A 230 -5.84 18.59 -17.52
C ALA A 230 -6.46 17.24 -17.93
N CYS A 231 -5.82 16.12 -17.58
CA CYS A 231 -6.40 14.78 -17.77
C CYS A 231 -7.69 14.61 -16.97
N VAL A 232 -7.74 15.07 -15.72
CA VAL A 232 -8.97 15.05 -14.91
C VAL A 232 -10.05 15.96 -15.50
N CYS A 233 -9.68 17.15 -16.02
CA CYS A 233 -10.61 18.02 -16.74
C CYS A 233 -11.18 17.33 -18.00
N ARG A 234 -10.33 16.62 -18.77
CA ARG A 234 -10.72 15.81 -19.93
C ARG A 234 -11.65 14.66 -19.56
N ALA A 235 -11.46 14.04 -18.40
CA ALA A 235 -12.38 13.02 -17.87
C ALA A 235 -13.73 13.60 -17.42
N ILE A 236 -13.77 14.86 -16.95
CA ILE A 236 -14.97 15.49 -16.39
C ILE A 236 -15.86 16.13 -17.44
N TYR A 237 -15.29 16.79 -18.47
CA TYR A 237 -16.09 17.63 -19.37
C TYR A 237 -17.09 16.85 -20.22
N THR A 238 -16.88 15.55 -20.42
CA THR A 238 -17.73 14.67 -21.22
C THR A 238 -18.94 14.12 -20.45
N ASP A 239 -18.93 14.20 -19.12
CA ASP A 239 -20.03 13.70 -18.29
C ASP A 239 -20.84 14.87 -17.70
N PRO A 240 -22.15 14.99 -18.03
CA PRO A 240 -23.01 16.07 -17.54
C PRO A 240 -23.03 16.19 -16.01
N THR A 241 -23.08 15.06 -15.31
CA THR A 241 -23.15 14.99 -13.85
C THR A 241 -21.84 15.49 -13.22
N LEU A 242 -20.70 15.03 -13.72
CA LEU A 242 -19.38 15.46 -13.23
C LEU A 242 -19.13 16.93 -13.53
N MET A 243 -19.50 17.41 -14.71
CA MET A 243 -19.33 18.82 -15.10
C MET A 243 -20.14 19.77 -14.20
N LEU A 244 -21.35 19.37 -13.79
CA LEU A 244 -22.15 20.15 -12.84
C LEU A 244 -21.58 20.13 -11.43
N VAL A 245 -21.10 18.97 -10.96
CA VAL A 245 -20.45 18.85 -9.65
C VAL A 245 -19.19 19.70 -9.60
N ALA A 246 -18.40 19.71 -10.69
CA ALA A 246 -17.21 20.52 -10.84
C ALA A 246 -17.46 22.02 -10.61
N GLN A 247 -18.66 22.53 -10.92
CA GLN A 247 -19.00 23.95 -10.69
C GLN A 247 -19.04 24.35 -9.21
N ASN A 248 -19.00 23.38 -8.28
CA ASN A 248 -18.97 23.65 -6.84
C ASN A 248 -17.55 23.75 -6.27
N TYR A 249 -16.52 23.54 -7.10
CA TYR A 249 -15.13 23.59 -6.67
C TYR A 249 -14.33 24.57 -7.51
N ARG A 250 -13.31 25.18 -6.89
CA ARG A 250 -12.48 26.20 -7.53
C ARG A 250 -11.37 25.59 -8.39
N TYR A 251 -10.82 24.45 -7.97
CA TYR A 251 -9.69 23.76 -8.62
C TYR A 251 -9.89 22.23 -8.55
N VAL A 252 -9.29 21.48 -9.49
CA VAL A 252 -9.33 20.00 -9.50
C VAL A 252 -8.97 19.41 -8.14
N ALA A 253 -7.85 19.86 -7.54
CA ALA A 253 -7.40 19.36 -6.24
C ALA A 253 -8.44 19.50 -5.12
N SER A 254 -9.25 20.58 -5.14
CA SER A 254 -10.31 20.77 -4.14
C SER A 254 -11.48 19.80 -4.29
N MET A 255 -11.80 19.39 -5.53
CA MET A 255 -12.79 18.34 -5.78
C MET A 255 -12.25 16.98 -5.36
N LEU A 256 -10.99 16.68 -5.70
CA LEU A 256 -10.33 15.42 -5.35
C LEU A 256 -10.06 15.25 -3.85
N SER A 257 -10.15 16.33 -3.06
CA SER A 257 -9.97 16.30 -1.60
C SER A 257 -11.30 16.25 -0.84
N ASP A 258 -12.45 16.20 -1.51
CA ASP A 258 -13.76 16.22 -0.86
C ASP A 258 -14.17 14.83 -0.35
N ALA A 259 -13.78 14.52 0.89
CA ALA A 259 -14.15 13.29 1.57
C ALA A 259 -15.68 13.10 1.74
N LYS A 260 -16.50 14.15 1.57
CA LYS A 260 -17.96 14.09 1.70
C LYS A 260 -18.67 13.82 0.38
N MET A 261 -17.97 13.84 -0.76
CA MET A 261 -18.52 13.51 -2.07
C MET A 261 -19.21 12.15 -2.02
N ASP A 262 -20.41 12.06 -2.60
CA ASP A 262 -21.22 10.86 -2.55
C ASP A 262 -20.63 9.72 -3.38
N LEU A 263 -20.82 8.49 -2.89
CA LEU A 263 -20.23 7.28 -3.48
C LEU A 263 -20.47 7.15 -5.00
N PRO A 264 -21.69 7.37 -5.54
CA PRO A 264 -21.94 7.28 -6.98
C PRO A 264 -21.12 8.28 -7.81
N MET A 265 -20.84 9.47 -7.28
CA MET A 265 -20.00 10.46 -7.96
C MET A 265 -18.54 10.03 -7.96
N VAL A 266 -18.05 9.49 -6.84
CA VAL A 266 -16.67 8.95 -6.77
C VAL A 266 -16.51 7.77 -7.72
N GLU A 267 -17.51 6.88 -7.83
CA GLU A 267 -17.53 5.77 -8.80
C GLU A 267 -17.50 6.29 -10.25
N LYS A 268 -18.31 7.30 -10.56
CA LYS A 268 -18.37 7.90 -11.89
C LYS A 268 -17.06 8.61 -12.26
N LEU A 269 -16.49 9.36 -11.33
CA LEU A 269 -15.18 10.01 -11.48
C LEU A 269 -14.06 8.98 -11.69
N TRP A 270 -14.06 7.91 -10.90
CA TRP A 270 -13.12 6.81 -11.05
C TRP A 270 -13.20 6.18 -12.45
N LYS A 271 -14.41 5.85 -12.92
CA LYS A 271 -14.63 5.29 -14.25
C LYS A 271 -14.17 6.24 -15.36
N ALA A 272 -14.43 7.54 -15.22
CA ALA A 272 -14.00 8.55 -16.18
C ALA A 272 -12.47 8.68 -16.25
N ILE A 273 -11.77 8.67 -15.09
CA ILE A 273 -10.30 8.71 -15.04
C ILE A 273 -9.70 7.41 -15.56
N LYS A 274 -10.28 6.25 -15.24
CA LYS A 274 -9.86 4.94 -15.75
C LYS A 274 -10.05 4.82 -17.26
N GLY A 275 -11.14 5.39 -17.78
CA GLY A 275 -11.52 5.36 -19.19
C GLY A 275 -10.84 6.41 -20.08
N LEU A 276 -9.88 7.19 -19.55
CA LEU A 276 -9.07 8.08 -20.40
C LEU A 276 -8.38 7.26 -21.48
N TYR A 277 -8.50 7.69 -22.74
CA TYR A 277 -7.84 7.07 -23.88
C TYR A 277 -6.62 7.89 -24.31
N VAL A 278 -5.77 7.31 -25.16
CA VAL A 278 -4.48 7.92 -25.52
C VAL A 278 -4.64 9.28 -26.20
N PHE A 279 -5.74 9.48 -26.94
CA PHE A 279 -6.06 10.77 -27.57
C PHE A 279 -6.46 11.83 -26.54
N ASP A 280 -7.16 11.46 -25.45
CA ASP A 280 -7.53 12.39 -24.38
C ASP A 280 -6.30 12.92 -23.66
N VAL A 281 -5.33 12.04 -23.39
CA VAL A 281 -4.05 12.43 -22.78
C VAL A 281 -3.24 13.30 -23.73
N ARG A 282 -3.19 12.98 -25.03
CA ARG A 282 -2.54 13.86 -26.01
C ARG A 282 -3.16 15.25 -26.01
N ALA A 283 -4.48 15.33 -25.97
CA ALA A 283 -5.19 16.60 -25.90
C ALA A 283 -4.94 17.34 -24.58
N ALA A 284 -4.88 16.64 -23.45
CA ALA A 284 -4.53 17.21 -22.15
C ALA A 284 -3.10 17.80 -22.12
N VAL A 285 -2.12 17.10 -22.69
CA VAL A 285 -0.74 17.63 -22.80
C VAL A 285 -0.75 18.89 -23.67
N ASP A 286 -1.46 18.87 -24.78
CA ASP A 286 -1.57 19.99 -25.70
C ASP A 286 -2.32 21.20 -25.08
N ASP A 287 -3.32 20.97 -24.23
CA ASP A 287 -4.00 22.03 -23.46
C ASP A 287 -3.04 22.74 -22.49
N VAL A 288 -2.10 22.00 -21.89
CA VAL A 288 -1.14 22.54 -20.91
C VAL A 288 0.04 23.24 -21.57
N LEU A 289 0.60 22.65 -22.64
CA LEU A 289 1.75 23.21 -23.34
C LEU A 289 1.34 24.37 -24.27
N HIS A 290 0.08 24.41 -24.72
CA HIS A 290 -0.45 25.47 -25.59
C HIS A 290 -1.77 26.07 -25.06
N PRO A 291 -1.77 26.70 -23.86
CA PRO A 291 -3.01 27.15 -23.18
C PRO A 291 -3.58 28.48 -23.73
N MET A 292 -2.76 29.26 -24.44
CA MET A 292 -3.13 30.57 -24.99
C MET A 292 -3.25 30.49 -26.51
N ARG A 293 -4.29 29.79 -26.98
CA ARG A 293 -4.64 29.77 -28.41
C ARG A 293 -5.52 30.95 -28.73
N GLU A 294 -5.14 31.74 -29.73
CA GLU A 294 -5.92 32.89 -30.21
C GLU A 294 -7.19 32.44 -30.98
N THR A 295 -7.20 31.19 -31.46
CA THR A 295 -8.27 30.61 -32.28
C THR A 295 -8.66 29.23 -31.76
N GLY A 296 -9.93 28.85 -31.96
CA GLY A 296 -10.46 27.52 -31.63
C GLY A 296 -11.51 27.53 -30.51
N GLU A 297 -12.45 26.59 -30.60
CA GLU A 297 -13.51 26.39 -29.60
C GLU A 297 -12.97 25.65 -28.37
N TYR A 298 -13.42 26.04 -27.18
CA TYR A 298 -13.03 25.42 -25.92
C TYR A 298 -14.17 25.46 -24.90
N VAL A 299 -14.05 24.61 -23.88
CA VAL A 299 -14.87 24.64 -22.66
C VAL A 299 -13.96 24.83 -21.45
N VAL A 300 -14.42 25.52 -20.41
CA VAL A 300 -13.64 25.77 -19.19
C VAL A 300 -14.06 24.83 -18.08
N VAL A 301 -13.10 24.08 -17.54
CA VAL A 301 -13.27 23.15 -16.41
C VAL A 301 -12.26 23.52 -15.32
N PHE A 302 -12.71 23.93 -14.13
CA PHE A 302 -11.86 24.44 -13.03
C PHE A 302 -10.88 25.56 -13.44
N GLY A 303 -11.23 26.36 -14.44
CA GLY A 303 -10.34 27.39 -15.00
C GLY A 303 -9.33 26.89 -16.04
N THR A 304 -9.30 25.58 -16.35
CA THR A 304 -8.52 25.00 -17.45
C THR A 304 -9.34 25.04 -18.73
N ARG A 305 -8.76 25.53 -19.84
CA ARG A 305 -9.39 25.49 -21.17
C ARG A 305 -9.16 24.11 -21.79
N VAL A 306 -10.26 23.40 -22.01
CA VAL A 306 -10.30 22.12 -22.71
C VAL A 306 -10.68 22.42 -24.16
N HIS A 307 -9.70 22.35 -25.07
CA HIS A 307 -9.92 22.69 -26.47
C HIS A 307 -10.57 21.55 -27.25
N LYS A 308 -11.47 21.88 -28.19
CA LYS A 308 -12.10 20.92 -29.10
C LYS A 308 -11.08 20.17 -29.94
N GLU A 309 -10.17 20.92 -30.56
CA GLU A 309 -9.16 20.41 -31.49
C GLU A 309 -7.75 20.57 -30.91
N LEU A 310 -6.83 19.73 -31.39
CA LEU A 310 -5.40 19.88 -31.11
C LEU A 310 -4.84 21.13 -31.81
N SER A 311 -3.80 21.74 -31.22
CA SER A 311 -3.11 22.93 -31.74
C SER A 311 -2.49 22.72 -33.13
N GLY A 312 -2.21 21.47 -33.50
CA GLY A 312 -1.48 21.10 -34.71
C GLY A 312 0.04 21.16 -34.54
N ALA A 313 0.55 21.70 -33.43
CA ALA A 313 1.97 21.69 -33.13
C ALA A 313 2.47 20.27 -32.81
N SER A 314 3.72 20.00 -33.22
CA SER A 314 4.45 18.80 -32.79
C SER A 314 4.73 18.87 -31.29
N LEU A 315 4.80 17.73 -30.61
CA LEU A 315 5.17 17.74 -29.19
C LEU A 315 6.65 18.08 -29.04
N SER A 316 6.94 18.85 -28.00
CA SER A 316 8.28 18.96 -27.43
C SER A 316 8.80 17.59 -26.98
N PHE A 317 10.11 17.49 -26.78
CA PHE A 317 10.73 16.23 -26.34
C PHE A 317 10.26 15.85 -24.94
N HIS A 318 10.19 16.81 -24.00
CA HIS A 318 9.63 16.58 -22.66
C HIS A 318 8.11 16.28 -22.70
N GLY A 319 7.39 16.77 -23.71
CA GLY A 319 5.99 16.44 -23.98
C GLY A 319 5.74 14.94 -24.22
N TRP A 320 6.70 14.24 -24.83
CA TRP A 320 6.67 12.77 -24.92
C TRP A 320 6.90 12.09 -23.58
N GLY A 321 7.68 12.73 -22.71
CA GLY A 321 7.69 12.40 -21.30
C GLY A 321 6.30 12.50 -20.70
N HIS A 322 5.55 13.56 -21.04
CA HIS A 322 4.19 13.69 -20.55
C HIS A 322 3.27 12.54 -20.92
N MET A 323 3.28 12.19 -22.21
CA MET A 323 2.51 11.07 -22.76
C MET A 323 2.85 9.73 -22.10
N THR A 324 4.13 9.38 -22.04
CA THR A 324 4.59 8.04 -21.65
C THR A 324 4.44 7.74 -20.16
N ALA A 325 4.27 8.76 -19.33
CA ALA A 325 3.98 8.57 -17.90
C ALA A 325 2.54 8.12 -17.63
N VAL A 326 1.59 8.52 -18.48
CA VAL A 326 0.18 8.11 -18.37
C VAL A 326 -0.06 6.82 -19.16
N PHE A 327 0.57 6.71 -20.34
CA PHE A 327 0.53 5.53 -21.20
C PHE A 327 1.95 4.96 -21.41
N PRO A 328 2.39 4.00 -20.59
CA PRO A 328 3.71 3.38 -20.70
C PRO A 328 3.79 2.33 -21.83
N CYS A 329 2.87 2.35 -22.81
CA CYS A 329 2.87 1.47 -23.97
C CYS A 329 3.24 2.25 -25.22
N TYR A 330 4.35 1.88 -25.85
CA TYR A 330 4.84 2.52 -27.09
C TYR A 330 3.80 2.43 -28.22
N SER A 331 3.16 1.27 -28.40
CA SER A 331 2.12 1.06 -29.42
C SER A 331 0.92 1.97 -29.21
N CYS A 332 0.48 2.17 -27.96
CA CYS A 332 -0.62 3.10 -27.65
C CYS A 332 -0.22 4.54 -27.98
N VAL A 333 0.93 5.02 -27.50
CA VAL A 333 1.38 6.41 -27.71
C VAL A 333 1.64 6.70 -29.20
N ARG A 334 2.10 5.72 -29.97
CA ARG A 334 2.27 5.85 -31.43
C ARG A 334 0.96 6.16 -32.17
N ARG A 335 -0.20 5.78 -31.63
CA ARG A 335 -1.53 6.08 -32.22
C ARG A 335 -1.84 7.56 -32.32
N VAL A 336 -1.17 8.39 -31.53
CA VAL A 336 -1.33 9.85 -31.56
C VAL A 336 -0.26 10.56 -32.38
N CYS A 337 0.72 9.84 -32.94
CA CYS A 337 1.71 10.40 -33.85
C CYS A 337 1.06 10.75 -35.19
N LYS A 338 1.35 11.95 -35.70
CA LYS A 338 0.78 12.44 -36.96
C LYS A 338 1.76 12.33 -38.13
N THR A 339 3.06 12.33 -37.84
CA THR A 339 4.14 12.31 -38.83
C THR A 339 5.20 11.28 -38.46
N VAL A 340 6.05 10.93 -39.42
CA VAL A 340 7.21 10.06 -39.17
C VAL A 340 8.16 10.68 -38.14
N ASP A 341 8.26 12.01 -38.13
CA ASP A 341 9.09 12.75 -37.17
C ASP A 341 8.59 12.66 -35.73
N ASP A 342 7.26 12.63 -35.52
CA ASP A 342 6.68 12.37 -34.19
C ASP A 342 7.13 11.00 -33.68
N ILE A 343 7.06 9.98 -34.55
CA ILE A 343 7.50 8.61 -34.22
C ILE A 343 9.00 8.58 -33.94
N VAL A 344 9.82 9.24 -34.77
CA VAL A 344 11.27 9.31 -34.58
C VAL A 344 11.61 9.97 -33.25
N THR A 345 10.92 11.06 -32.90
CA THR A 345 11.14 11.79 -31.65
C THR A 345 10.72 10.96 -30.44
N LEU A 346 9.57 10.28 -30.51
CA LEU A 346 9.12 9.32 -29.49
C LEU A 346 10.13 8.16 -29.32
N THR A 347 10.63 7.57 -30.41
CA THR A 347 11.67 6.52 -30.36
C THR A 347 12.93 7.03 -29.69
N ARG A 348 13.41 8.22 -30.05
CA ARG A 348 14.58 8.85 -29.41
C ARG A 348 14.35 9.10 -27.93
N TYR A 349 13.16 9.57 -27.56
CA TYR A 349 12.77 9.75 -26.16
C TYR A 349 12.84 8.43 -25.39
N ALA A 350 12.23 7.36 -25.92
CA ALA A 350 12.25 6.04 -25.31
C ALA A 350 13.67 5.51 -25.09
N ILE A 351 14.52 5.62 -26.10
CA ILE A 351 15.92 5.14 -26.05
C ILE A 351 16.73 5.95 -25.05
N LEU A 352 16.65 7.28 -25.12
CA LEU A 352 17.44 8.15 -24.26
C LEU A 352 17.00 7.98 -22.80
N SER A 353 15.70 8.03 -22.52
CA SER A 353 15.11 7.94 -21.17
C SER A 353 15.35 6.61 -20.44
N GLY A 354 15.80 5.56 -21.14
CA GLY A 354 16.02 4.23 -20.57
C GLY A 354 14.76 3.60 -19.98
N GLN A 355 13.59 4.18 -20.24
CA GLN A 355 12.31 3.59 -19.86
C GLN A 355 12.19 2.29 -20.64
N GLY A 356 11.96 1.18 -19.94
CA GLY A 356 11.57 -0.10 -20.53
C GLY A 356 10.18 -0.01 -21.15
N LEU A 357 9.95 0.98 -22.03
CA LEU A 357 8.95 0.93 -23.07
C LEU A 357 9.32 -0.29 -23.88
N ALA A 358 8.83 -1.42 -23.40
CA ALA A 358 9.08 -2.67 -24.00
C ALA A 358 8.71 -2.47 -25.47
N GLN A 359 9.68 -2.63 -26.35
CA GLN A 359 9.40 -2.83 -27.77
C GLN A 359 8.64 -4.18 -27.95
N SER A 360 8.06 -4.74 -26.87
CA SER A 360 7.41 -6.04 -26.74
C SER A 360 6.12 -6.16 -27.54
N GLN A 361 5.82 -5.20 -28.41
CA GLN A 361 4.82 -5.36 -29.45
C GLN A 361 5.29 -5.02 -30.86
N ILE A 362 6.60 -4.96 -31.11
CA ILE A 362 7.10 -5.17 -32.48
C ILE A 362 7.13 -6.69 -32.75
N ARG A 363 6.03 -7.40 -32.47
CA ARG A 363 5.80 -8.75 -33.00
C ARG A 363 5.32 -8.59 -34.43
N TYR A 364 6.26 -8.50 -35.35
CA TYR A 364 5.98 -8.63 -36.77
C TYR A 364 6.32 -10.07 -37.18
N GLU A 365 5.41 -11.01 -36.91
CA GLU A 365 5.39 -12.29 -37.61
C GLU A 365 4.65 -12.09 -38.93
N PHE A 366 5.36 -11.56 -39.94
CA PHE A 366 4.86 -11.62 -41.30
C PHE A 366 5.41 -12.89 -41.95
N ASN A 367 4.52 -13.86 -42.17
CA ASN A 367 4.79 -15.05 -42.95
C ASN A 367 4.85 -14.68 -44.45
N PHE A 368 5.97 -14.09 -44.86
CA PHE A 368 6.39 -14.14 -46.26
C PHE A 368 7.34 -15.32 -46.41
N ASP A 369 6.86 -16.40 -47.04
CA ASP A 369 7.61 -17.55 -47.54
C ASP A 369 8.95 -17.87 -46.82
N GLY A 370 8.88 -18.18 -45.52
CA GLY A 370 10.00 -18.71 -44.74
C GLY A 370 11.05 -17.69 -44.26
N CYS A 371 10.78 -16.38 -44.31
CA CYS A 371 11.65 -15.31 -43.76
C CYS A 371 10.89 -14.37 -42.79
N ARG A 372 11.59 -13.78 -41.82
CA ARG A 372 11.05 -12.78 -40.86
C ARG A 372 11.51 -11.37 -41.24
N VAL A 373 10.58 -10.43 -41.37
CA VAL A 373 10.83 -9.01 -41.69
C VAL A 373 10.58 -8.15 -40.45
N LEU A 374 11.55 -7.32 -40.06
CA LEU A 374 11.43 -6.38 -38.94
C LEU A 374 11.24 -4.95 -39.44
N SER A 375 10.11 -4.29 -39.16
CA SER A 375 9.89 -2.87 -39.54
C SER A 375 10.27 -1.90 -38.42
N LEU A 376 11.11 -0.89 -38.72
CA LEU A 376 11.68 0.04 -37.72
C LEU A 376 11.51 1.50 -38.12
N CYS A 377 11.12 2.35 -37.18
CA CYS A 377 10.88 3.78 -37.40
C CYS A 377 11.66 4.60 -36.35
N GLY A 378 12.46 5.59 -36.77
CA GLY A 378 13.32 6.35 -35.85
C GLY A 378 14.55 5.60 -35.33
N PHE A 379 15.05 4.68 -36.16
CA PHE A 379 15.93 3.56 -35.83
C PHE A 379 17.27 3.86 -35.14
N ILE A 380 17.45 3.29 -33.95
CA ILE A 380 18.73 2.77 -33.41
C ILE A 380 18.39 1.43 -32.76
N PRO A 381 18.93 0.31 -33.26
CA PRO A 381 18.53 -1.00 -32.79
C PRO A 381 19.06 -1.25 -31.37
N ASN A 382 18.18 -1.68 -30.46
CA ASN A 382 18.53 -1.86 -29.04
C ASN A 382 18.05 -3.22 -28.49
N VAL A 383 18.47 -4.30 -29.17
CA VAL A 383 18.18 -5.75 -28.92
C VAL A 383 16.96 -6.29 -29.68
N VAL A 384 17.20 -7.25 -30.57
CA VAL A 384 16.19 -8.03 -31.30
C VAL A 384 16.47 -9.50 -31.04
N GLU A 385 15.53 -10.24 -30.45
CA GLU A 385 15.70 -11.66 -30.16
C GLU A 385 15.67 -12.51 -31.43
N ASN A 386 16.52 -13.53 -31.48
CA ASN A 386 16.68 -14.40 -32.64
C ASN A 386 15.72 -15.60 -32.50
N VAL A 387 14.58 -15.56 -33.17
CA VAL A 387 13.49 -16.54 -32.93
C VAL A 387 13.67 -17.84 -33.74
N VAL A 388 14.50 -17.87 -34.79
CA VAL A 388 14.73 -19.06 -35.64
C VAL A 388 16.18 -19.11 -36.14
N PRO A 389 16.83 -20.29 -36.24
CA PRO A 389 18.16 -20.43 -36.83
C PRO A 389 18.17 -20.15 -38.34
N ARG A 390 19.19 -19.39 -38.79
CA ARG A 390 19.43 -18.99 -40.19
C ARG A 390 19.55 -20.16 -41.19
N TYR A 391 19.96 -21.32 -40.70
CA TYR A 391 20.11 -22.54 -41.48
C TYR A 391 19.22 -23.61 -40.89
N GLN A 392 18.36 -24.20 -41.73
CA GLN A 392 17.52 -25.34 -41.35
C GLN A 392 17.86 -26.52 -42.25
N ILE A 393 17.98 -27.70 -41.65
CA ILE A 393 18.25 -28.95 -42.37
C ILE A 393 17.07 -29.89 -42.12
N GLU A 394 16.40 -30.26 -43.19
CA GLU A 394 15.28 -31.19 -43.17
C GLU A 394 15.63 -32.47 -43.93
N LYS A 395 15.10 -33.59 -43.45
CA LYS A 395 15.22 -34.88 -44.12
C LYS A 395 13.85 -35.27 -44.67
N CYS A 396 13.69 -35.26 -45.99
CA CYS A 396 12.48 -35.81 -46.61
C CYS A 396 12.61 -37.33 -46.73
N ASN A 397 11.69 -38.05 -46.08
CA ASN A 397 11.50 -39.49 -46.25
C ASN A 397 10.36 -39.74 -47.26
N CYS A 398 10.45 -39.14 -48.45
CA CYS A 398 9.37 -39.20 -49.43
C CYS A 398 9.20 -40.65 -49.96
N PHE A 399 8.10 -41.31 -49.61
CA PHE A 399 7.80 -42.72 -49.94
C PHE A 399 7.22 -42.88 -51.36
N PHE A 400 8.02 -42.66 -52.41
CA PHE A 400 7.69 -43.18 -53.75
C PHE A 400 8.92 -43.78 -54.44
N LYS A 401 8.69 -44.81 -55.27
CA LYS A 401 9.66 -45.80 -55.78
C LYS A 401 10.95 -45.14 -56.33
N GLY A 402 12.07 -45.32 -55.62
CA GLY A 402 13.42 -44.88 -56.03
C GLY A 402 14.44 -44.74 -54.88
N ASN A 403 13.98 -44.63 -53.62
CA ASN A 403 14.72 -44.76 -52.34
C ASN A 403 16.18 -44.27 -52.27
N ARG A 404 16.36 -42.95 -52.21
CA ARG A 404 17.44 -42.35 -51.41
C ARG A 404 16.84 -41.25 -50.51
N PRO A 405 17.15 -41.23 -49.20
CA PRO A 405 16.73 -40.13 -48.34
C PRO A 405 17.36 -38.83 -48.85
N HIS A 406 16.53 -37.82 -49.05
CA HIS A 406 17.00 -36.54 -49.54
C HIS A 406 17.08 -35.55 -48.39
N TRP A 407 18.23 -34.88 -48.28
CA TRP A 407 18.46 -33.82 -47.32
C TRP A 407 18.33 -32.49 -48.03
N THR A 408 17.52 -31.61 -47.45
CA THR A 408 17.33 -30.24 -47.92
C THR A 408 17.90 -29.33 -46.85
N GLU A 409 18.73 -28.37 -47.26
CA GLU A 409 19.18 -27.30 -46.40
C GLU A 409 18.67 -25.98 -46.95
N THR A 410 18.02 -25.22 -46.08
CA THR A 410 17.42 -23.93 -46.37
C THR A 410 18.23 -22.85 -45.65
N LYS A 411 18.71 -21.85 -46.40
CA LYS A 411 19.30 -20.63 -45.86
C LYS A 411 18.29 -19.50 -45.97
N SER A 412 17.89 -18.94 -44.83
CA SER A 412 16.99 -17.78 -44.77
C SER A 412 17.77 -16.54 -44.30
N ASN A 413 17.81 -15.49 -45.11
CA ASN A 413 18.46 -14.23 -44.73
C ASN A 413 17.59 -13.39 -43.80
N ASN A 414 18.25 -12.60 -42.95
CA ASN A 414 17.57 -11.64 -42.09
C ASN A 414 17.16 -10.42 -42.92
N ALA A 415 15.92 -9.99 -42.80
CA ALA A 415 15.37 -8.83 -43.50
C ALA A 415 14.85 -7.78 -42.51
N ILE A 416 15.17 -6.51 -42.76
CA ILE A 416 14.75 -5.37 -41.95
C ILE A 416 14.17 -4.30 -42.89
N CYS A 417 12.92 -3.94 -42.66
CA CYS A 417 12.27 -2.78 -43.27
C CYS A 417 12.42 -1.57 -42.34
N VAL A 418 12.64 -0.38 -42.89
CA VAL A 418 12.89 0.84 -42.12
C VAL A 418 12.19 2.00 -42.78
N GLY A 419 11.33 2.67 -41.99
CA GLY A 419 10.74 3.97 -42.32
C GLY A 419 11.58 5.07 -41.69
N LEU A 420 12.29 5.84 -42.52
CA LEU A 420 13.15 6.93 -42.06
C LEU A 420 12.50 8.29 -42.32
N SER A 421 12.78 9.26 -41.44
CA SER A 421 12.33 10.63 -41.62
C SER A 421 12.91 11.23 -42.90
N LEU A 422 12.07 11.89 -43.70
CA LEU A 422 12.51 12.67 -44.85
C LEU A 422 13.15 14.01 -44.45
N ASN A 423 12.93 14.45 -43.22
CA ASN A 423 13.40 15.73 -42.69
C ASN A 423 14.74 15.59 -41.94
N ASP A 424 15.15 14.36 -41.59
CA ASP A 424 16.46 14.11 -40.98
C ASP A 424 17.58 14.06 -42.04
N PRO A 425 18.56 14.98 -42.01
CA PRO A 425 19.66 14.99 -42.98
C PRO A 425 20.54 13.72 -42.93
N LYS A 426 20.53 12.97 -41.81
CA LYS A 426 21.30 11.73 -41.68
C LYS A 426 20.62 10.53 -42.34
N THR A 427 19.32 10.61 -42.67
CA THR A 427 18.59 9.53 -43.36
C THR A 427 19.27 9.15 -44.67
N GLN A 428 19.62 10.14 -45.50
CA GLN A 428 20.26 9.86 -46.79
C GLN A 428 21.65 9.26 -46.63
N LEU A 429 22.41 9.71 -45.62
CA LEU A 429 23.74 9.17 -45.30
C LEU A 429 23.65 7.69 -44.89
N PHE A 430 22.64 7.35 -44.10
CA PHE A 430 22.36 5.97 -43.70
C PHE A 430 22.04 5.06 -44.89
N VAL A 431 21.12 5.48 -45.76
CA VAL A 431 20.76 4.70 -46.94
C VAL A 431 21.98 4.51 -47.84
N ASN A 432 22.76 5.56 -48.06
CA ASN A 432 23.98 5.50 -48.87
C ASN A 432 25.04 4.56 -48.28
N ALA A 433 25.21 4.57 -46.95
CA ALA A 433 26.13 3.66 -46.27
C ALA A 433 25.67 2.21 -46.38
N CYS A 434 24.37 1.94 -46.19
CA CYS A 434 23.81 0.60 -46.38
C CYS A 434 23.96 0.09 -47.82
N LEU A 435 23.78 0.95 -48.82
CA LEU A 435 24.00 0.60 -50.23
C LEU A 435 25.46 0.24 -50.55
N ARG A 436 26.42 0.72 -49.75
CA ARG A 436 27.86 0.44 -49.90
C ARG A 436 28.32 -0.77 -49.09
N GLU A 437 27.51 -1.24 -48.15
CA GLU A 437 27.89 -2.36 -47.31
C GLU A 437 27.87 -3.68 -48.12
N PRO A 438 28.98 -4.44 -48.19
CA PRO A 438 29.12 -5.55 -49.13
C PRO A 438 28.07 -6.65 -48.95
N ASP A 439 27.68 -6.93 -47.71
CA ASP A 439 26.75 -8.00 -47.35
C ASP A 439 25.29 -7.59 -47.47
N PHE A 440 24.98 -6.30 -47.60
CA PHE A 440 23.61 -5.81 -47.64
C PHE A 440 23.04 -5.76 -49.05
N MET A 441 21.87 -6.37 -49.19
CA MET A 441 20.99 -6.22 -50.34
C MET A 441 19.92 -5.21 -49.94
N VAL A 442 19.91 -4.06 -50.60
CA VAL A 442 19.07 -2.94 -50.20
C VAL A 442 18.10 -2.62 -51.33
N LEU A 443 16.85 -2.42 -50.96
CA LEU A 443 15.80 -1.89 -51.80
C LEU A 443 15.24 -0.65 -51.10
N CYS A 444 15.12 0.48 -51.78
CA CYS A 444 14.57 1.69 -51.14
C CYS A 444 13.85 2.61 -52.12
N ARG A 445 12.97 3.47 -51.57
CA ARG A 445 12.31 4.58 -52.28
C ARG A 445 11.98 5.72 -51.33
N LYS A 446 11.85 6.92 -51.87
CA LYS A 446 11.43 8.13 -51.14
C LYS A 446 9.91 8.30 -51.23
N GLY A 447 9.17 7.82 -50.24
CA GLY A 447 7.70 7.77 -50.25
C GLY A 447 7.13 6.74 -51.24
N PRO A 448 5.80 6.49 -51.21
CA PRO A 448 5.16 5.40 -51.96
C PRO A 448 5.32 5.51 -53.48
N THR A 449 5.42 6.72 -54.00
CA THR A 449 5.56 7.02 -55.44
C THR A 449 7.01 7.32 -55.84
N GLY A 450 7.96 7.23 -54.91
CA GLY A 450 9.36 7.52 -55.16
C GLY A 450 10.02 6.52 -56.11
N ARG A 451 11.09 6.97 -56.78
CA ARG A 451 11.90 6.10 -57.64
C ARG A 451 12.50 4.96 -56.81
N LEU A 452 12.32 3.73 -57.30
CA LEU A 452 12.90 2.51 -56.73
C LEU A 452 14.42 2.45 -56.98
N ILE A 453 15.19 2.16 -55.94
CA ILE A 453 16.64 1.96 -55.99
C ILE A 453 16.95 0.58 -55.40
N ARG A 454 17.76 -0.22 -56.09
CA ARG A 454 18.11 -1.59 -55.70
C ARG A 454 19.62 -1.80 -55.85
N SER A 455 20.30 -2.29 -54.81
CA SER A 455 21.75 -2.59 -54.88
C SER A 455 22.04 -3.93 -55.58
N LYS A 456 21.27 -4.96 -55.22
CA LYS A 456 21.42 -6.36 -55.69
C LYS A 456 20.04 -7.03 -55.76
N PRO A 457 19.87 -8.17 -56.46
CA PRO A 457 18.65 -8.97 -56.36
C PRO A 457 18.34 -9.30 -54.89
N LEU A 458 17.15 -8.95 -54.41
CA LEU A 458 16.77 -9.06 -52.99
C LEU A 458 16.16 -10.44 -52.76
N TRP A 459 16.94 -11.41 -52.27
CA TRP A 459 16.46 -12.77 -52.01
C TRP A 459 16.40 -13.08 -50.51
N GLY A 460 15.31 -13.73 -50.10
CA GLY A 460 15.07 -14.14 -48.73
C GLY A 460 15.61 -15.53 -48.44
N THR A 461 15.22 -16.50 -49.26
CA THR A 461 15.50 -17.93 -49.00
C THR A 461 16.17 -18.58 -50.19
N GLU A 462 17.22 -19.37 -49.93
CA GLU A 462 17.87 -20.26 -50.91
C GLU A 462 17.90 -21.69 -50.37
N VAL A 463 17.87 -22.67 -51.28
CA VAL A 463 17.81 -24.09 -50.93
C VAL A 463 18.93 -24.86 -51.62
N ARG A 464 19.53 -25.83 -50.92
CA ARG A 464 20.41 -26.84 -51.51
C ARG A 464 20.02 -28.23 -51.07
N LYS A 465 20.35 -29.20 -51.92
CA LYS A 465 19.73 -30.53 -51.94
C LYS A 465 20.80 -31.60 -52.15
N ALA A 466 20.79 -32.67 -51.35
CA ALA A 466 21.76 -33.77 -51.47
C ALA A 466 21.23 -35.13 -50.99
N ASP A 467 21.76 -36.21 -51.57
CA ASP A 467 21.44 -37.60 -51.19
C ASP A 467 21.96 -37.99 -49.78
N THR A 468 22.85 -37.19 -49.19
CA THR A 468 23.37 -37.41 -47.83
C THR A 468 23.56 -36.09 -47.10
N ARG A 469 23.43 -36.09 -45.76
CA ARG A 469 23.68 -34.90 -44.94
C ARG A 469 25.09 -34.34 -45.11
N ALA A 470 26.09 -35.21 -45.30
CA ALA A 470 27.47 -34.77 -45.58
C ALA A 470 27.62 -34.17 -46.99
N GLY A 471 26.82 -34.65 -47.95
CA GLY A 471 26.77 -34.15 -49.33
C GLY A 471 26.29 -32.70 -49.43
N LEU A 472 25.45 -32.23 -48.49
CA LEU A 472 25.01 -30.83 -48.41
C LEU A 472 26.19 -29.84 -48.37
N LYS A 473 27.31 -30.19 -47.70
CA LYS A 473 28.50 -29.33 -47.62
C LYS A 473 29.13 -29.01 -48.99
N LYS A 474 28.92 -29.87 -49.99
CA LYS A 474 29.44 -29.71 -51.35
C LYS A 474 28.34 -29.40 -52.38
N ALA A 475 27.07 -29.38 -51.96
CA ALA A 475 25.95 -29.05 -52.82
C ALA A 475 25.92 -27.53 -53.09
N VAL A 476 25.64 -27.18 -54.34
CA VAL A 476 25.49 -25.78 -54.78
C VAL A 476 24.09 -25.29 -54.39
N TRP A 477 23.97 -24.04 -53.96
CA TRP A 477 22.68 -23.38 -53.75
C TRP A 477 21.94 -23.25 -55.07
N ASP A 478 20.68 -23.68 -55.11
CA ASP A 478 19.86 -23.62 -56.33
C ASP A 478 19.18 -22.26 -56.43
N GLN A 479 19.72 -21.41 -57.31
CA GLN A 479 19.18 -20.07 -57.56
C GLN A 479 17.82 -20.07 -58.25
N ARG A 480 17.38 -21.20 -58.84
CA ARG A 480 16.06 -21.29 -59.48
C ARG A 480 14.94 -21.56 -58.48
N GLU A 481 15.28 -22.12 -57.33
CA GLU A 481 14.37 -22.33 -56.20
C GLU A 481 14.46 -21.20 -55.15
N ALA A 482 15.24 -20.14 -55.43
CA ALA A 482 15.39 -19.00 -54.53
C ALA A 482 14.12 -18.14 -54.47
N ILE A 483 13.73 -17.74 -53.27
CA ILE A 483 12.56 -16.88 -53.03
C ILE A 483 13.02 -15.43 -52.97
N HIS A 484 12.54 -14.62 -53.92
CA HIS A 484 12.87 -13.20 -54.03
C HIS A 484 11.79 -12.30 -53.44
N PHE A 485 12.21 -11.25 -52.73
CA PHE A 485 11.30 -10.22 -52.25
C PHE A 485 10.82 -9.35 -53.42
N GLN A 486 9.51 -9.19 -53.52
CA GLN A 486 8.87 -8.25 -54.43
C GLN A 486 8.97 -6.80 -53.91
N ASP A 487 8.74 -5.84 -54.81
CA ASP A 487 8.82 -4.41 -54.45
C ASP A 487 7.78 -4.00 -53.38
N SER A 488 6.68 -4.76 -53.24
CA SER A 488 5.67 -4.60 -52.19
C SER A 488 6.23 -4.73 -50.77
N VAL A 489 7.42 -5.32 -50.57
CA VAL A 489 8.09 -5.36 -49.26
C VAL A 489 8.36 -3.95 -48.69
N LEU A 490 8.42 -2.92 -49.54
CA LEU A 490 8.57 -1.53 -49.11
C LEU A 490 7.30 -0.96 -48.49
N ASP A 491 6.14 -1.57 -48.71
CA ASP A 491 4.89 -1.18 -48.05
C ASP A 491 4.94 -1.48 -46.54
N GLU A 492 5.71 -2.50 -46.14
CA GLU A 492 6.00 -2.86 -44.74
C GLU A 492 6.91 -1.83 -44.05
N ALA A 493 7.67 -1.05 -44.81
CA ALA A 493 8.51 0.01 -44.27
C ALA A 493 7.71 1.27 -43.87
N ARG A 494 6.40 1.31 -44.14
CA ARG A 494 5.54 2.42 -43.73
C ARG A 494 5.23 2.32 -42.24
N PRO A 495 5.44 3.40 -41.46
CA PRO A 495 5.01 3.41 -40.07
C PRO A 495 3.49 3.38 -39.99
N LEU A 496 2.94 2.30 -39.47
CA LEU A 496 1.56 2.21 -38.98
C LEU A 496 1.32 3.22 -37.83
N ALA A 497 0.51 4.25 -37.99
CA ALA A 497 0.12 5.13 -36.88
C ALA A 497 -1.03 4.50 -36.08
N ALA A 498 -2.04 3.95 -36.74
CA ALA A 498 -3.19 3.25 -36.14
C ALA A 498 -3.48 1.96 -36.94
N PRO A 499 -4.30 0.99 -36.46
CA PRO A 499 -4.51 -0.30 -37.11
C PRO A 499 -4.82 -0.25 -38.61
N ASP A 500 -5.44 0.82 -39.08
CA ASP A 500 -5.85 1.08 -40.46
C ASP A 500 -5.12 2.25 -41.13
N LYS A 501 -4.17 2.90 -40.45
CA LYS A 501 -3.54 4.15 -40.92
C LYS A 501 -2.02 4.03 -41.00
N TYR A 502 -1.49 4.17 -42.22
CA TYR A 502 -0.06 4.26 -42.49
C TYR A 502 0.40 5.70 -42.73
N LEU A 503 1.64 5.99 -42.36
CA LEU A 503 2.32 7.25 -42.68
C LEU A 503 3.15 7.07 -43.96
N ASP A 504 2.77 7.78 -45.00
CA ASP A 504 3.42 7.70 -46.32
C ASP A 504 4.62 8.67 -46.47
N ASP A 505 4.82 9.58 -45.52
CA ASP A 505 5.85 10.63 -45.50
C ASP A 505 7.25 10.14 -45.03
N CYS A 506 7.64 8.91 -45.40
CA CYS A 506 8.92 8.32 -45.02
C CYS A 506 9.80 7.92 -46.21
N PHE A 507 11.10 7.79 -45.95
CA PHE A 507 12.00 7.01 -46.77
C PHE A 507 11.79 5.53 -46.43
N GLN A 508 11.35 4.73 -47.41
CA GLN A 508 11.09 3.30 -47.24
C GLN A 508 12.33 2.54 -47.66
N VAL A 509 12.87 1.72 -46.77
CA VAL A 509 14.10 0.96 -46.99
C VAL A 509 13.88 -0.48 -46.56
N ALA A 510 14.24 -1.45 -47.38
CA ALA A 510 14.34 -2.86 -47.03
C ALA A 510 15.80 -3.29 -47.16
N ILE A 511 16.35 -3.87 -46.10
CA ILE A 511 17.75 -4.31 -45.98
C ILE A 511 17.73 -5.80 -45.69
N VAL A 512 18.34 -6.59 -46.57
CA VAL A 512 18.53 -8.03 -46.36
C VAL A 512 20.02 -8.31 -46.21
N ASP A 513 20.41 -8.94 -45.10
CA ASP A 513 21.79 -9.31 -44.82
C ASP A 513 22.11 -10.68 -45.43
N GLY A 514 22.93 -10.70 -46.47
CA GLY A 514 23.42 -11.91 -47.13
C GLY A 514 24.67 -12.52 -46.50
N GLY A 515 25.26 -11.89 -45.47
CA GLY A 515 26.51 -12.31 -44.83
C GLY A 515 26.40 -13.60 -44.00
N GLU A 516 27.29 -13.82 -43.02
CA GLU A 516 27.17 -14.94 -42.06
C GLU A 516 26.74 -14.43 -40.67
N GLY A 517 26.11 -15.30 -39.86
CA GLY A 517 25.65 -14.97 -38.50
C GLY A 517 24.14 -14.76 -38.35
N GLY A 518 23.65 -14.65 -37.11
CA GLY A 518 22.24 -14.42 -36.79
C GLY A 518 21.83 -12.95 -36.76
N MET A 519 20.60 -12.65 -36.34
CA MET A 519 20.05 -11.29 -36.27
C MET A 519 20.93 -10.32 -35.47
N GLU A 520 21.57 -10.78 -34.39
CA GLU A 520 22.50 -9.99 -33.59
C GLU A 520 23.68 -9.43 -34.42
N VAL A 521 24.23 -10.22 -35.35
CA VAL A 521 25.32 -9.79 -36.23
C VAL A 521 24.83 -8.75 -37.23
N THR A 522 23.64 -8.97 -37.80
CA THR A 522 22.99 -8.01 -38.70
C THR A 522 22.76 -6.66 -38.00
N ILE A 523 22.26 -6.69 -36.77
CA ILE A 523 22.06 -5.51 -35.93
C ILE A 523 23.39 -4.81 -35.64
N ASN A 524 24.44 -5.56 -35.26
CA ASN A 524 25.77 -4.98 -35.01
C ASN A 524 26.36 -4.28 -36.24
N LYS A 525 26.14 -4.81 -37.46
CA LYS A 525 26.54 -4.13 -38.70
C LYS A 525 25.79 -2.80 -38.87
N LEU A 526 24.48 -2.79 -38.64
CA LEU A 526 23.66 -1.57 -38.72
C LEU A 526 24.05 -0.52 -37.65
N VAL A 527 24.38 -0.95 -36.44
CA VAL A 527 24.91 -0.06 -35.39
C VAL A 527 26.23 0.57 -35.82
N LYS A 528 27.14 -0.21 -36.42
CA LYS A 528 28.42 0.32 -36.95
C LYS A 528 28.22 1.34 -38.07
N VAL A 529 27.20 1.17 -38.92
CA VAL A 529 26.81 2.17 -39.91
C VAL A 529 26.43 3.49 -39.20
N TRP A 530 25.65 3.43 -38.12
CA TRP A 530 25.34 4.61 -37.33
C TRP A 530 26.56 5.23 -36.63
N TYR A 531 27.49 4.41 -36.13
CA TYR A 531 28.74 4.91 -35.56
C TYR A 531 29.53 5.74 -36.57
N HIS A 532 29.62 5.26 -37.80
CA HIS A 532 30.28 6.00 -38.87
C HIS A 532 29.57 7.33 -39.20
N ILE A 533 28.23 7.32 -39.28
CA ILE A 533 27.44 8.52 -39.61
C ILE A 533 27.49 9.58 -38.52
N TYR A 534 27.54 9.17 -37.26
CA TYR A 534 27.63 10.07 -36.11
C TYR A 534 29.07 10.37 -35.67
N GLU A 535 30.07 9.76 -36.33
CA GLU A 535 31.49 9.91 -36.03
C GLU A 535 31.82 9.55 -34.57
N VAL A 536 31.37 8.37 -34.14
CA VAL A 536 31.55 7.83 -32.78
C VAL A 536 32.10 6.41 -32.82
N GLU A 537 32.67 5.94 -31.71
CA GLU A 537 33.30 4.62 -31.63
C GLU A 537 32.40 3.55 -30.98
N ASP A 538 31.44 3.97 -30.16
CA ASP A 538 30.57 3.09 -29.39
C ASP A 538 29.13 3.63 -29.22
N LEU A 539 28.28 2.80 -28.62
CA LEU A 539 26.86 3.11 -28.38
C LEU A 539 26.69 4.28 -27.41
N GLY A 540 27.57 4.43 -26.43
CA GLY A 540 27.53 5.53 -25.47
C GLY A 540 27.76 6.88 -26.15
N GLY A 541 28.77 6.95 -27.02
CA GLY A 541 29.05 8.12 -27.86
C GLY A 541 27.90 8.45 -28.79
N LEU A 542 27.28 7.43 -29.40
CA LEU A 542 26.10 7.58 -30.26
C LEU A 542 24.93 8.21 -29.49
N LEU A 543 24.54 7.63 -28.35
CA LEU A 543 23.46 8.12 -27.51
C LEU A 543 23.71 9.55 -27.02
N LEU A 544 24.95 9.87 -26.64
CA LEU A 544 25.33 11.22 -26.23
C LEU A 544 25.19 12.23 -27.38
N LYS A 545 25.66 11.89 -28.59
CA LYS A 545 25.51 12.75 -29.78
C LYS A 545 24.04 13.01 -30.14
N ILE A 546 23.17 12.03 -29.95
CA ILE A 546 21.73 12.18 -30.20
C ILE A 546 21.03 12.98 -29.09
N GLY A 547 21.47 12.81 -27.83
CA GLY A 547 20.93 13.54 -26.68
C GLY A 547 21.35 15.02 -26.63
N ASN A 548 22.56 15.35 -27.09
CA ASN A 548 23.14 16.69 -26.98
C ASN A 548 22.25 17.85 -27.48
N PRO A 549 21.56 17.75 -28.64
CA PRO A 549 20.64 18.81 -29.07
C PRO A 549 19.52 19.06 -28.06
N TYR A 550 18.96 18.01 -27.46
CA TYR A 550 17.90 18.12 -26.47
C TYR A 550 18.41 18.61 -25.10
N LEU A 551 19.65 18.27 -24.74
CA LEU A 551 20.32 18.86 -23.58
C LEU A 551 20.56 20.35 -23.77
N ALA A 552 21.03 20.76 -24.95
CA ALA A 552 21.32 22.15 -25.28
C ALA A 552 20.05 23.01 -25.35
N SER A 553 18.91 22.41 -25.71
CA SER A 553 17.61 23.08 -25.72
C SER A 553 16.81 22.92 -24.42
N ASP A 554 17.43 22.40 -23.34
CA ASP A 554 16.78 22.20 -22.03
C ASP A 554 15.56 21.27 -22.02
N GLU A 555 15.47 20.41 -23.03
CA GLU A 555 14.39 19.46 -23.27
C GLU A 555 14.65 18.07 -22.66
N LEU A 556 15.89 17.83 -22.22
CA LEU A 556 16.34 16.58 -21.63
C LEU A 556 17.09 16.85 -20.32
N GLU A 557 16.80 16.09 -19.26
CA GLU A 557 17.38 16.30 -17.93
C GLU A 557 18.35 15.18 -17.54
N VAL A 558 19.49 15.55 -16.95
CA VAL A 558 20.53 14.61 -16.50
C VAL A 558 20.61 14.65 -14.98
N ASP A 559 20.71 13.48 -14.34
CA ASP A 559 20.98 13.38 -12.91
C ASP A 559 22.50 13.51 -12.64
N GLU A 560 22.92 14.69 -12.21
CA GLU A 560 24.33 15.00 -11.90
C GLU A 560 24.92 14.07 -10.82
N LYS A 561 24.10 13.48 -9.94
CA LYS A 561 24.57 12.62 -8.82
C LYS A 561 24.82 11.18 -9.27
N ARG A 562 24.16 10.71 -10.32
CA ARG A 562 24.31 9.34 -10.86
C ARG A 562 25.39 9.22 -11.95
N ASN A 563 25.95 10.33 -12.41
CA ASN A 563 26.75 10.43 -13.63
C ASN A 563 28.21 9.94 -13.53
N ARG A 564 28.45 8.68 -13.12
CA ARG A 564 29.83 8.10 -13.07
C ARG A 564 30.15 7.08 -14.17
N LYS A 565 29.20 6.62 -14.99
CA LYS A 565 29.42 5.55 -16.00
C LYS A 565 28.57 5.61 -17.29
N GLY A 566 28.23 6.80 -17.78
CA GLY A 566 27.46 6.96 -19.01
C GLY A 566 25.94 7.08 -18.76
N SER A 567 25.44 8.27 -19.11
CA SER A 567 24.07 8.82 -19.09
C SER A 567 23.01 8.22 -18.14
N PRO A 568 22.85 8.77 -16.93
CA PRO A 568 21.64 8.63 -16.13
C PRO A 568 20.76 9.87 -16.31
N LEU A 569 19.76 9.80 -17.17
CA LEU A 569 18.72 10.83 -17.24
C LEU A 569 17.88 10.85 -15.98
N ILE A 570 17.32 12.01 -15.63
CA ILE A 570 16.30 12.09 -14.58
C ILE A 570 15.12 11.19 -15.01
N PRO A 571 14.69 10.24 -14.16
CA PRO A 571 13.54 9.40 -14.48
C PRO A 571 12.31 10.25 -14.76
N ASN A 572 11.62 9.96 -15.86
CA ASN A 572 10.37 10.63 -16.25
C ASN A 572 9.22 10.40 -15.24
N LEU A 573 9.33 9.34 -14.44
CA LEU A 573 8.43 8.99 -13.35
C LEU A 573 9.17 9.02 -12.01
N GLU A 574 8.49 9.46 -10.95
CA GLU A 574 8.95 9.24 -9.59
C GLU A 574 8.83 7.74 -9.26
N LEU A 575 9.97 7.09 -9.04
CA LEU A 575 10.04 5.66 -8.75
C LEU A 575 9.34 5.30 -7.44
N ASN A 576 9.29 6.24 -6.49
CA ASN A 576 8.59 6.05 -5.23
C ASN A 576 7.17 6.65 -5.30
N VAL A 577 6.21 5.84 -5.75
CA VAL A 577 4.78 6.24 -5.84
C VAL A 577 4.23 6.73 -4.49
N LEU A 578 4.68 6.19 -3.35
CA LEU A 578 4.29 6.71 -2.04
C LEU A 578 4.77 8.16 -1.85
N ALA A 579 5.99 8.49 -2.27
CA ALA A 579 6.50 9.85 -2.18
C ALA A 579 5.72 10.81 -3.08
N SER A 580 5.34 10.38 -4.29
CA SER A 580 4.43 11.15 -5.16
C SER A 580 3.06 11.35 -4.51
N TYR A 581 2.48 10.29 -3.95
CA TYR A 581 1.21 10.34 -3.26
C TYR A 581 1.25 11.37 -2.13
N GLN A 582 2.26 11.28 -1.26
CA GLN A 582 2.43 12.20 -0.14
C GLN A 582 2.62 13.66 -0.58
N ARG A 583 3.35 13.89 -1.68
CA ARG A 583 3.53 15.25 -2.22
C ARG A 583 2.26 15.80 -2.87
N LEU A 584 1.52 14.97 -3.59
CA LEU A 584 0.32 15.39 -4.31
C LEU A 584 -0.85 15.65 -3.36
N TRP A 585 -0.99 14.81 -2.32
CA TRP A 585 -2.14 14.83 -1.40
C TRP A 585 -1.83 15.40 -0.02
N GLY A 586 -0.56 15.57 0.34
CA GLY A 586 -0.15 16.10 1.65
C GLY A 586 -0.28 15.11 2.81
N HIS A 587 -0.62 13.85 2.54
CA HIS A 587 -0.71 12.76 3.52
C HIS A 587 -0.37 11.40 2.88
N GLY A 588 -0.13 10.36 3.69
CA GLY A 588 0.03 8.98 3.19
C GLY A 588 -1.31 8.29 2.92
N PRO A 589 -1.33 7.19 2.13
CA PRO A 589 -2.54 6.41 1.89
C PRO A 589 -3.03 5.76 3.18
N ARG A 590 -4.35 5.60 3.31
CA ARG A 590 -4.93 4.97 4.50
C ARG A 590 -4.46 3.51 4.59
N GLU A 591 -4.08 3.10 5.80
CA GLU A 591 -3.45 1.81 6.07
C GLU A 591 -2.07 1.64 5.42
N GLY A 592 -1.42 2.66 4.87
CA GLY A 592 -0.05 2.54 4.32
C GLY A 592 0.06 1.70 3.04
N ARG A 593 -1.08 1.31 2.44
CA ARG A 593 -1.15 0.51 1.22
C ARG A 593 -1.69 1.36 0.07
N LEU A 594 -1.01 1.30 -1.08
CA LEU A 594 -1.55 1.81 -2.33
C LEU A 594 -2.63 0.84 -2.81
N VAL A 595 -3.72 1.36 -3.36
CA VAL A 595 -4.80 0.52 -3.90
C VAL A 595 -4.58 0.38 -5.40
N ASP A 596 -4.32 -0.85 -5.84
CA ASP A 596 -3.97 -1.13 -7.24
C ASP A 596 -5.20 -1.27 -8.14
N ASP A 597 -5.13 -0.62 -9.31
CA ASP A 597 -5.44 -1.23 -10.59
C ASP A 597 -4.14 -1.79 -11.18
N GLU A 598 -4.23 -2.99 -11.73
CA GLU A 598 -3.17 -3.87 -12.24
C GLU A 598 -2.17 -3.18 -13.19
N ILE A 599 -0.88 -3.21 -12.82
CA ILE A 599 0.26 -3.32 -13.74
C ILE A 599 1.20 -4.33 -13.09
N ASP A 600 1.47 -5.46 -13.73
CA ASP A 600 2.50 -6.42 -13.29
C ASP A 600 3.79 -5.65 -13.18
N ILE A 601 4.27 -5.64 -11.96
CA ILE A 601 5.67 -5.49 -11.67
C ILE A 601 6.26 -6.87 -11.88
N GLU A 602 6.58 -7.21 -13.13
CA GLU A 602 7.60 -8.24 -13.35
C GLU A 602 8.98 -7.60 -13.18
N ILE A 603 9.60 -8.02 -12.07
CA ILE A 603 11.05 -8.06 -11.81
C ILE A 603 11.68 -6.71 -11.42
N VAL A 604 11.45 -6.29 -10.18
CA VAL A 604 12.57 -5.89 -9.32
C VAL A 604 12.77 -7.04 -8.34
N VAL A 605 13.83 -7.83 -8.52
CA VAL A 605 14.24 -8.81 -7.52
C VAL A 605 14.32 -8.05 -6.18
N PRO A 606 13.54 -8.42 -5.15
CA PRO A 606 13.56 -7.75 -3.86
C PRO A 606 15.01 -7.63 -3.40
N PRO A 607 15.51 -6.43 -3.06
CA PRO A 607 16.90 -6.27 -2.66
C PRO A 607 17.18 -7.20 -1.47
N ARG A 608 18.22 -8.02 -1.61
CA ARG A 608 18.65 -8.98 -0.58
C ARG A 608 19.98 -8.52 0.00
N CYS A 609 20.00 -8.26 1.29
CA CYS A 609 21.18 -7.89 2.04
C CYS A 609 21.57 -9.05 2.95
N GLN A 610 22.82 -9.48 2.90
CA GLN A 610 23.36 -10.50 3.80
C GLN A 610 24.49 -9.90 4.63
N LEU A 611 24.36 -9.97 5.93
CA LEU A 611 25.32 -9.46 6.90
C LEU A 611 26.01 -10.62 7.63
N ARG A 612 27.29 -10.39 7.95
CA ARG A 612 28.06 -11.19 8.89
C ARG A 612 28.74 -10.24 9.88
N PRO A 613 28.91 -10.62 11.15
CA PRO A 613 29.60 -9.75 12.10
C PRO A 613 31.04 -9.51 11.65
N LEU A 614 31.53 -8.27 11.80
CA LEU A 614 32.88 -7.88 11.39
C LEU A 614 33.98 -8.53 12.25
N GLY A 615 33.59 -9.05 13.42
CA GLY A 615 34.45 -9.70 14.39
C GLY A 615 34.68 -8.86 15.65
N PRO A 616 35.38 -9.41 16.65
CA PRO A 616 35.54 -8.79 17.97
C PRO A 616 36.13 -7.37 17.89
N GLY A 617 35.54 -6.43 18.62
CA GLY A 617 36.03 -5.06 18.78
C GLY A 617 35.77 -4.11 17.60
N LYS A 618 35.17 -4.58 16.49
CA LYS A 618 34.78 -3.73 15.36
C LYS A 618 33.34 -3.24 15.55
N ASP A 619 33.02 -2.03 15.09
CA ASP A 619 31.65 -1.51 15.09
C ASP A 619 30.88 -2.00 13.87
N ASP A 620 29.81 -2.74 14.07
CA ASP A 620 28.93 -3.26 13.03
C ASP A 620 27.83 -2.27 12.63
N THR A 621 27.67 -1.15 13.34
CA THR A 621 26.50 -0.27 13.16
C THR A 621 26.40 0.28 11.73
N ASP A 622 27.52 0.68 11.10
CA ASP A 622 27.52 1.18 9.71
C ASP A 622 27.00 0.14 8.71
N GLN A 623 27.46 -1.11 8.81
CA GLN A 623 27.03 -2.15 7.88
C GLN A 623 25.56 -2.55 8.10
N VAL A 624 25.09 -2.51 9.35
CA VAL A 624 23.70 -2.77 9.70
C VAL A 624 22.80 -1.68 9.15
N GLU A 625 23.11 -0.41 9.41
CA GLU A 625 22.31 0.71 8.91
C GLU A 625 22.34 0.79 7.38
N ALA A 626 23.47 0.50 6.73
CA ALA A 626 23.55 0.44 5.27
C ALA A 626 22.66 -0.66 4.67
N ALA A 627 22.65 -1.85 5.27
CA ALA A 627 21.80 -2.95 4.81
C ALA A 627 20.32 -2.65 5.03
N ILE A 628 19.94 -2.03 6.16
CA ILE A 628 18.56 -1.62 6.40
C ILE A 628 18.16 -0.47 5.47
N ALA A 629 19.03 0.49 5.18
CA ALA A 629 18.75 1.53 4.21
C ALA A 629 18.53 0.97 2.79
N GLN A 630 19.22 -0.12 2.43
CA GLN A 630 19.12 -0.76 1.11
C GLN A 630 17.96 -1.75 0.99
N CYS A 631 17.71 -2.56 2.03
CA CYS A 631 16.82 -3.72 2.01
C CYS A 631 15.67 -3.64 3.01
N GLY A 632 15.64 -2.61 3.87
CA GLY A 632 14.58 -2.37 4.85
C GLY A 632 13.25 -1.99 4.21
N HIS A 633 13.23 -1.54 2.95
CA HIS A 633 12.02 -1.27 2.18
C HIS A 633 11.90 -2.25 1.01
N PHE A 634 10.84 -3.05 0.99
CA PHE A 634 10.52 -4.05 -0.04
C PHE A 634 11.58 -5.15 -0.25
N GLY A 635 12.52 -5.30 0.70
CA GLY A 635 13.65 -6.21 0.60
C GLY A 635 13.70 -7.25 1.72
N THR A 636 14.79 -8.01 1.75
CA THR A 636 15.09 -8.94 2.83
C THR A 636 16.51 -8.69 3.36
N THR A 637 16.63 -8.51 4.66
CA THR A 637 17.92 -8.39 5.36
C THR A 637 18.15 -9.64 6.19
N SER A 638 19.26 -10.34 5.96
CA SER A 638 19.61 -11.57 6.68
C SER A 638 20.91 -11.39 7.45
N PHE A 639 20.85 -11.54 8.77
CA PHE A 639 22.00 -11.52 9.68
C PHE A 639 22.43 -12.96 9.93
N ALA A 640 23.67 -13.29 9.56
CA ALA A 640 24.26 -14.56 9.94
C ALA A 640 24.44 -14.66 11.47
N PRO A 641 24.54 -15.88 12.03
CA PRO A 641 24.84 -16.08 13.44
C PRO A 641 26.11 -15.37 13.92
N GLY A 642 26.07 -14.83 15.13
CA GLY A 642 27.19 -14.17 15.79
C GLY A 642 26.78 -12.93 16.59
N SER A 643 27.76 -12.19 17.08
CA SER A 643 27.57 -10.94 17.84
C SER A 643 27.95 -9.75 16.95
N TYR A 644 26.99 -8.85 16.73
CA TYR A 644 27.16 -7.60 16.02
C TYR A 644 27.31 -6.49 17.07
N ASN A 645 28.47 -5.86 17.13
CA ASN A 645 28.76 -4.83 18.12
C ASN A 645 28.21 -3.48 17.64
N ILE A 646 27.21 -2.95 18.33
CA ILE A 646 26.48 -1.74 17.97
C ILE A 646 26.89 -0.60 18.90
N THR A 647 27.70 0.34 18.41
CA THR A 647 28.32 1.37 19.26
C THR A 647 27.60 2.71 19.28
N ARG A 648 26.48 2.85 18.55
CA ARG A 648 25.65 4.06 18.53
C ARG A 648 24.17 3.70 18.40
N LYS A 649 23.28 4.63 18.73
CA LYS A 649 21.84 4.42 18.55
C LYS A 649 21.52 4.15 17.09
N MET A 650 20.55 3.29 16.84
CA MET A 650 20.07 3.00 15.49
C MET A 650 18.55 2.91 15.45
N MET A 651 17.98 3.30 14.32
CA MET A 651 16.56 3.18 14.02
C MET A 651 16.40 2.41 12.70
N TRP A 652 15.65 1.33 12.74
CA TRP A 652 15.28 0.59 11.52
C TRP A 652 13.92 1.09 11.04
N ASP A 653 13.90 1.70 9.86
CA ASP A 653 12.67 2.00 9.11
C ASP A 653 12.38 0.83 8.17
N LEU A 654 11.32 0.08 8.48
CA LEU A 654 10.99 -1.15 7.77
C LEU A 654 9.64 -1.01 7.06
N LYS A 655 9.64 -1.22 5.74
CA LYS A 655 8.43 -1.15 4.93
C LYS A 655 8.29 -2.35 4.01
N SER A 656 7.22 -3.13 4.17
CA SER A 656 6.94 -4.30 3.31
C SER A 656 8.16 -5.22 3.18
N SER A 657 8.86 -5.46 4.29
CA SER A 657 10.19 -6.08 4.30
C SER A 657 10.33 -7.15 5.37
N LYS A 658 11.37 -7.98 5.23
CA LYS A 658 11.69 -9.05 6.17
C LYS A 658 13.11 -8.93 6.71
N VAL A 659 13.26 -9.15 8.01
CA VAL A 659 14.55 -9.30 8.68
C VAL A 659 14.67 -10.71 9.26
N ASP A 660 15.65 -11.48 8.80
CA ASP A 660 16.06 -12.76 9.38
C ASP A 660 17.27 -12.50 10.30
N LEU A 661 17.04 -12.42 11.62
CA LEU A 661 18.04 -12.02 12.62
C LEU A 661 18.59 -13.23 13.39
N ARG A 662 19.61 -13.91 12.86
CA ARG A 662 20.18 -15.10 13.53
C ARG A 662 21.31 -14.80 14.52
N GLY A 663 21.57 -13.53 14.81
CA GLY A 663 22.64 -13.08 15.71
C GLY A 663 22.17 -12.04 16.72
N PHE A 664 23.07 -11.66 17.63
CA PHE A 664 22.80 -10.69 18.69
C PHE A 664 23.36 -9.31 18.34
N LEU A 665 22.48 -8.31 18.32
CA LEU A 665 22.84 -6.90 18.37
C LEU A 665 23.32 -6.60 19.79
N THR A 666 24.62 -6.35 19.94
CA THR A 666 25.30 -6.26 21.23
C THR A 666 25.71 -4.83 21.50
N TYR A 667 25.24 -4.24 22.58
CA TYR A 667 25.49 -2.84 22.92
C TYR A 667 26.55 -2.72 24.02
N PRO A 668 27.66 -1.99 23.81
CA PRO A 668 28.65 -1.77 24.85
C PRO A 668 28.05 -1.05 26.07
N PRO A 669 28.37 -1.44 27.31
CA PRO A 669 27.80 -0.85 28.51
C PRO A 669 28.48 0.49 28.90
N TRP A 670 28.65 1.39 27.94
CA TRP A 670 29.25 2.72 28.15
C TRP A 670 28.22 3.66 28.81
N ILE A 671 28.09 3.57 30.13
CA ILE A 671 27.05 4.26 30.91
C ILE A 671 26.96 5.76 30.57
N ASP A 672 28.08 6.49 30.67
CA ASP A 672 28.09 7.94 30.42
C ASP A 672 27.72 8.30 28.97
N TYR A 673 28.12 7.46 28.01
CA TYR A 673 27.80 7.65 26.61
C TYR A 673 26.28 7.52 26.38
N TRP A 674 25.66 6.45 26.85
CA TRP A 674 24.24 6.18 26.61
C TRP A 674 23.31 7.07 27.43
N LYS A 675 23.74 7.52 28.62
CA LYS A 675 23.00 8.51 29.41
C LYS A 675 22.90 9.88 28.72
N ASN A 676 23.85 10.20 27.83
CA ASN A 676 23.74 11.41 27.03
C ASN A 676 22.54 11.30 26.07
N ALA A 677 21.58 12.21 26.20
CA ALA A 677 20.37 12.24 25.38
C ALA A 677 20.64 12.37 23.88
N THR A 678 21.80 12.89 23.46
CA THR A 678 22.19 12.92 22.03
C THR A 678 22.45 11.52 21.47
N ASN A 679 22.78 10.56 22.33
CA ASN A 679 23.16 9.19 21.96
C ASN A 679 22.01 8.18 22.13
N THR A 680 20.80 8.64 22.46
CA THR A 680 19.58 7.84 22.51
C THR A 680 18.43 8.53 21.76
N TYR A 681 17.31 7.83 21.59
CA TYR A 681 16.04 8.36 21.10
C TYR A 681 15.09 8.57 22.28
N ARG A 682 14.25 9.61 22.21
CA ARG A 682 13.19 9.91 23.22
C ARG A 682 11.81 9.71 22.61
N VAL A 683 11.60 8.54 21.99
CA VAL A 683 10.37 8.20 21.25
C VAL A 683 9.23 7.74 22.18
N VAL A 684 9.56 7.26 23.37
CA VAL A 684 8.59 6.98 24.44
C VAL A 684 8.58 8.20 25.37
N PHE A 685 7.62 9.10 25.15
CA PHE A 685 7.66 10.41 25.79
C PHE A 685 7.29 10.39 27.28
N ILE A 686 6.47 9.42 27.72
CA ILE A 686 6.15 9.28 29.14
C ILE A 686 7.45 9.04 29.89
N GLN A 687 7.62 9.75 31.00
CA GLN A 687 8.81 9.76 31.82
C GLN A 687 10.13 10.07 31.07
N SER A 688 10.07 10.61 29.84
CA SER A 688 11.24 10.90 29.00
C SER A 688 12.15 9.68 28.80
N GLN A 689 11.60 8.50 28.48
CA GLN A 689 12.42 7.29 28.38
C GLN A 689 13.38 7.32 27.19
N ALA A 690 14.59 6.81 27.39
CA ALA A 690 15.62 6.69 26.36
C ALA A 690 15.51 5.34 25.62
N SER A 691 15.77 5.30 24.32
CA SER A 691 15.89 4.05 23.55
C SER A 691 17.15 4.08 22.70
N TRP A 692 17.92 3.00 22.65
CA TRP A 692 19.09 2.90 21.76
C TRP A 692 18.79 2.21 20.43
N PHE A 693 17.66 1.49 20.36
CA PHE A 693 17.24 0.71 19.21
C PHE A 693 15.75 0.90 19.02
N VAL A 694 15.40 1.46 17.87
CA VAL A 694 14.01 1.71 17.52
C VAL A 694 13.69 1.00 16.21
N VAL A 695 12.56 0.30 16.17
CA VAL A 695 11.98 -0.24 14.94
C VAL A 695 10.72 0.57 14.64
N THR A 696 10.63 1.08 13.42
CA THR A 696 9.48 1.85 12.91
C THR A 696 9.09 1.37 11.51
N GLY A 697 7.98 1.89 10.98
CA GLY A 697 7.51 1.60 9.63
C GLY A 697 6.27 0.70 9.57
N THR A 698 6.01 0.09 8.41
CA THR A 698 4.72 -0.57 8.11
C THR A 698 4.87 -1.88 7.34
N ASP A 699 4.06 -2.89 7.68
CA ASP A 699 4.08 -4.21 7.02
C ASP A 699 5.47 -4.87 7.07
N PHE A 700 6.00 -5.14 8.26
CA PHE A 700 7.31 -5.79 8.39
C PHE A 700 7.27 -7.04 9.25
N GLU A 701 8.25 -7.91 9.04
CA GLU A 701 8.50 -9.07 9.87
C GLU A 701 9.97 -9.11 10.31
N ILE A 702 10.21 -9.19 11.62
CA ILE A 702 11.51 -9.51 12.20
C ILE A 702 11.39 -10.89 12.84
N ASP A 703 12.12 -11.88 12.32
CA ASP A 703 12.20 -13.21 12.92
C ASP A 703 13.62 -13.48 13.37
N ALA A 704 13.79 -13.70 14.67
CA ALA A 704 15.08 -13.92 15.30
C ALA A 704 15.37 -15.41 15.59
N HIS A 705 14.48 -16.31 15.17
CA HIS A 705 14.68 -17.78 15.18
C HIS A 705 15.06 -18.36 16.56
N ASN A 706 14.76 -17.65 17.64
CA ASN A 706 15.12 -17.99 19.02
C ASN A 706 16.64 -18.13 19.26
N VAL A 707 17.45 -17.56 18.36
CA VAL A 707 18.92 -17.59 18.41
C VAL A 707 19.55 -16.21 18.23
N GLY A 708 18.75 -15.20 17.85
CA GLY A 708 19.17 -13.81 17.75
C GLY A 708 18.31 -12.86 18.59
N GLY A 709 18.68 -11.58 18.52
CA GLY A 709 18.01 -10.51 19.28
C GLY A 709 19.01 -9.49 19.82
N ILE A 710 18.92 -9.13 21.10
CA ILE A 710 19.72 -8.08 21.73
C ILE A 710 20.48 -8.61 22.94
N GLN A 711 21.75 -8.23 23.03
CA GLN A 711 22.57 -8.36 24.25
C GLN A 711 22.83 -6.95 24.79
N GLY A 712 22.17 -6.61 25.90
CA GLY A 712 22.20 -5.28 26.50
C GLY A 712 23.37 -5.04 27.47
N ASN A 713 24.11 -6.08 27.87
CA ASN A 713 25.22 -5.98 28.83
C ASN A 713 24.84 -5.26 30.15
N GLY A 714 23.61 -5.50 30.61
CA GLY A 714 22.95 -4.83 31.73
C GLY A 714 23.63 -4.99 33.10
N GLN A 715 24.44 -6.02 33.32
CA GLN A 715 25.11 -6.23 34.62
C GLN A 715 25.92 -5.02 35.07
N THR A 716 26.65 -4.38 34.14
CA THR A 716 27.43 -3.18 34.43
C THR A 716 26.53 -2.03 34.91
N TRP A 717 25.35 -1.90 34.31
CA TRP A 717 24.36 -0.88 34.67
C TRP A 717 23.75 -1.17 36.05
N TRP A 718 23.36 -2.41 36.32
CA TRP A 718 22.77 -2.81 37.59
C TRP A 718 23.77 -2.59 38.75
N SER A 719 25.02 -3.04 38.59
CA SER A 719 26.07 -2.85 39.61
C SER A 719 26.39 -1.37 39.84
N TYR A 720 26.36 -0.54 38.79
CA TYR A 720 26.54 0.91 38.89
C TYR A 720 25.40 1.56 39.70
N LEU A 721 24.14 1.21 39.44
CA LEU A 721 22.96 1.81 40.10
C LEU A 721 22.71 1.32 41.53
N MET A 722 23.45 0.31 41.99
CA MET A 722 23.49 -0.06 43.40
C MET A 722 24.23 0.97 44.26
N THR A 723 25.10 1.79 43.66
CA THR A 723 25.92 2.81 44.35
C THR A 723 25.63 4.24 43.91
N HIS A 724 24.74 4.43 42.92
CA HIS A 724 24.37 5.74 42.38
C HIS A 724 22.87 5.98 42.48
N THR A 725 22.48 7.25 42.55
CA THR A 725 21.08 7.67 42.57
C THR A 725 20.36 7.25 41.29
N ARG A 726 19.15 6.74 41.45
CA ARG A 726 18.23 6.33 40.38
C ARG A 726 17.13 7.38 40.25
N THR A 727 16.83 7.78 39.02
CA THR A 727 15.70 8.68 38.71
C THR A 727 15.03 8.24 37.43
N ASP A 728 13.73 8.44 37.30
CA ASP A 728 13.04 8.25 36.03
C ASP A 728 13.59 9.23 34.98
N GLY A 729 13.72 8.76 33.75
CA GLY A 729 14.30 9.55 32.65
C GLY A 729 15.82 9.77 32.73
N ASP A 730 16.54 9.07 33.62
CA ASP A 730 18.00 9.18 33.80
C ASP A 730 18.87 8.79 32.59
N GLY A 731 18.24 8.30 31.52
CA GLY A 731 18.87 8.01 30.25
C GLY A 731 19.30 6.56 30.07
N ARG A 732 18.96 5.64 30.99
CA ARG A 732 19.12 4.21 30.72
C ARG A 732 18.29 3.82 29.48
N PRO A 733 18.87 3.11 28.50
CA PRO A 733 18.18 2.83 27.24
C PRO A 733 17.25 1.62 27.36
N ILE A 734 16.02 1.76 26.84
CA ILE A 734 15.13 0.65 26.50
C ILE A 734 15.81 -0.20 25.43
N SER A 735 15.76 -1.54 25.58
CA SER A 735 16.52 -2.44 24.70
C SER A 735 15.93 -2.50 23.28
N LEU A 736 14.64 -2.76 23.14
CA LEU A 736 13.92 -2.76 21.87
C LEU A 736 12.68 -1.86 21.97
N THR A 737 12.60 -0.81 21.16
CA THR A 737 11.38 0.00 21.06
C THR A 737 10.73 -0.15 19.69
N VAL A 738 9.50 -0.64 19.64
CA VAL A 738 8.66 -0.55 18.43
C VAL A 738 7.86 0.74 18.54
N TRP A 739 8.09 1.67 17.62
CA TRP A 739 7.51 3.01 17.69
C TRP A 739 6.92 3.46 16.36
N ASN A 740 5.74 4.07 16.41
CA ASN A 740 5.02 4.58 15.24
C ASN A 740 4.93 3.53 14.12
N ALA A 741 4.69 2.28 14.52
CA ALA A 741 4.69 1.14 13.61
C ALA A 741 3.27 0.65 13.37
N THR A 742 3.00 0.13 12.16
CA THR A 742 1.70 -0.46 11.82
C THR A 742 1.86 -1.82 11.14
N ARG A 743 1.13 -2.84 11.60
CA ARG A 743 1.18 -4.22 11.05
C ARG A 743 2.60 -4.79 11.05
N GLY A 744 3.27 -4.68 12.19
CA GLY A 744 4.59 -5.25 12.43
C GLY A 744 4.50 -6.60 13.15
N ILE A 745 5.38 -7.53 12.81
CA ILE A 745 5.50 -8.82 13.47
C ILE A 745 6.93 -9.00 14.00
N ILE A 746 7.06 -9.29 15.29
CA ILE A 746 8.30 -9.67 15.96
C ILE A 746 8.17 -11.13 16.39
N ARG A 747 9.06 -12.00 15.90
CA ARG A 747 9.05 -13.43 16.20
C ARG A 747 10.33 -13.92 16.83
N ASN A 748 10.16 -14.84 17.78
CA ASN A 748 11.23 -15.64 18.39
C ASN A 748 12.44 -14.80 18.84
N PHE A 749 12.20 -13.64 19.44
CA PHE A 749 13.22 -12.63 19.70
C PHE A 749 13.72 -12.68 21.15
N ARG A 750 15.04 -12.57 21.32
CA ARG A 750 15.69 -12.68 22.63
C ARG A 750 16.25 -11.34 23.10
N ILE A 751 16.04 -11.00 24.36
CA ILE A 751 16.67 -9.85 25.01
C ILE A 751 17.40 -10.35 26.25
N GLU A 752 18.72 -10.35 26.17
CA GLU A 752 19.61 -10.79 27.23
C GLU A 752 20.19 -9.58 27.95
N SER A 753 20.16 -9.61 29.29
CA SER A 753 20.72 -8.59 30.17
C SER A 753 20.39 -7.15 29.76
N PRO A 754 19.10 -6.75 29.73
CA PRO A 754 18.70 -5.39 29.41
C PRO A 754 19.12 -4.40 30.54
N PRO A 755 19.62 -3.20 30.23
CA PRO A 755 20.01 -2.22 31.26
C PRO A 755 18.82 -1.52 31.95
N PHE A 756 17.63 -1.57 31.31
CA PHE A 756 16.37 -0.95 31.73
C PHE A 756 15.22 -1.75 31.10
N TRP A 757 14.08 -1.13 30.74
CA TRP A 757 12.99 -1.83 30.07
C TRP A 757 13.51 -2.62 28.86
N SER A 758 13.12 -3.88 28.79
CA SER A 758 13.55 -4.81 27.77
C SER A 758 12.87 -4.43 26.45
N ASN A 759 11.57 -4.19 26.48
CA ASN A 759 10.81 -3.83 25.31
C ASN A 759 9.83 -2.69 25.59
N ALA A 760 9.54 -1.89 24.57
CA ALA A 760 8.44 -0.96 24.58
C ALA A 760 7.72 -0.98 23.23
N VAL A 761 6.40 -0.81 23.25
CA VAL A 761 5.60 -0.54 22.06
C VAL A 761 4.82 0.74 22.26
N ALA A 762 5.11 1.74 21.44
CA ALA A 762 4.60 3.10 21.61
C ALA A 762 4.03 3.66 20.31
N GLU A 763 2.91 4.39 20.38
CA GLU A 763 2.28 5.05 19.23
C GLU A 763 2.04 4.09 18.05
N SER A 764 1.77 2.81 18.33
CA SER A 764 1.79 1.74 17.31
C SER A 764 0.46 1.01 17.23
N LYS A 765 0.22 0.38 16.07
CA LYS A 765 -1.05 -0.29 15.78
C LYS A 765 -0.82 -1.65 15.13
N ASP A 766 -1.63 -2.65 15.46
CA ASP A 766 -1.59 -3.97 14.82
C ASP A 766 -0.19 -4.63 14.93
N ILE A 767 0.40 -4.63 16.14
CA ILE A 767 1.70 -5.25 16.38
C ILE A 767 1.52 -6.62 17.01
N THR A 768 2.18 -7.62 16.45
CA THR A 768 2.20 -8.98 17.00
C THR A 768 3.60 -9.36 17.45
N TYR A 769 3.72 -9.72 18.72
CA TYR A 769 4.88 -10.40 19.29
C TYR A 769 4.53 -11.87 19.49
N ASP A 770 5.24 -12.77 18.81
CA ASP A 770 5.05 -14.21 18.90
C ASP A 770 6.38 -14.92 19.19
N GLY A 771 6.59 -15.30 20.44
CA GLY A 771 7.87 -15.81 20.90
C GLY A 771 8.81 -14.68 21.33
N MET A 772 8.77 -14.34 22.61
CA MET A 772 9.74 -13.41 23.22
C MET A 772 10.40 -14.07 24.41
N PHE A 773 11.72 -13.97 24.48
CA PHE A 773 12.51 -14.41 25.62
C PHE A 773 13.27 -13.21 26.20
N VAL A 774 13.09 -12.95 27.49
CA VAL A 774 13.77 -11.87 28.21
C VAL A 774 14.47 -12.45 29.43
N ASN A 775 15.73 -12.07 29.66
CA ASN A 775 16.48 -12.53 30.81
C ASN A 775 17.34 -11.41 31.44
N ALA A 776 16.81 -10.84 32.52
CA ALA A 776 17.52 -9.94 33.42
C ALA A 776 17.80 -10.65 34.75
N THR A 777 18.89 -11.41 34.80
CA THR A 777 19.32 -12.11 36.02
C THR A 777 20.63 -11.52 36.52
N ASN A 778 20.66 -11.08 37.78
CA ASN A 778 21.91 -10.62 38.41
C ASN A 778 22.90 -11.78 38.55
N THR A 779 24.12 -11.56 38.08
CA THR A 779 25.25 -12.50 38.18
C THR A 779 26.37 -11.97 39.09
N ASP A 780 26.27 -10.72 39.55
CA ASP A 780 27.23 -10.13 40.47
C ASP A 780 27.00 -10.66 41.91
N PRO A 781 27.96 -11.43 42.47
CA PRO A 781 27.81 -12.03 43.79
C PRO A 781 27.74 -10.99 44.92
N LEU A 782 28.24 -9.76 44.71
CA LEU A 782 28.18 -8.69 45.70
C LEU A 782 26.74 -8.29 46.04
N TYR A 783 25.83 -8.44 45.07
CA TYR A 783 24.43 -8.07 45.20
C TYR A 783 23.49 -9.29 45.23
N ALA A 784 24.02 -10.49 45.44
CA ALA A 784 23.21 -11.68 45.69
C ALA A 784 22.25 -11.45 46.88
N GLY A 785 21.02 -11.89 46.73
CA GLY A 785 19.95 -11.68 47.72
C GLY A 785 19.41 -10.25 47.80
N ARG A 786 19.86 -9.34 46.92
CA ARG A 786 19.33 -7.97 46.79
C ARG A 786 18.62 -7.83 45.46
N ASN A 787 17.63 -6.94 45.39
CA ASN A 787 17.11 -6.53 44.09
C ASN A 787 18.16 -5.61 43.44
N ALA A 788 18.84 -6.06 42.38
CA ALA A 788 19.83 -5.25 41.65
C ALA A 788 19.37 -4.89 40.23
N VAL A 789 18.45 -5.67 39.66
CA VAL A 789 17.96 -5.58 38.27
C VAL A 789 16.76 -4.63 38.12
N PHE A 790 16.84 -3.42 38.69
CA PHE A 790 15.70 -2.49 38.74
C PHE A 790 15.17 -2.06 37.37
N ASN A 791 13.84 -1.92 37.26
CA ASN A 791 13.15 -1.41 36.07
C ASN A 791 13.57 -2.15 34.77
N THR A 792 13.74 -3.46 34.87
CA THR A 792 14.03 -4.33 33.72
C THR A 792 12.75 -4.93 33.16
N ASP A 793 11.76 -4.08 32.93
CA ASP A 793 10.41 -4.45 32.56
C ASP A 793 10.43 -5.31 31.29
N GLY A 794 9.53 -6.30 31.17
CA GLY A 794 9.51 -7.18 29.99
C GLY A 794 9.02 -6.44 28.75
N ILE A 795 7.84 -5.81 28.83
CA ILE A 795 7.33 -4.87 27.82
C ILE A 795 6.45 -3.80 28.44
N ASP A 796 6.62 -2.57 27.98
CA ASP A 796 5.74 -1.44 28.27
C ASP A 796 4.93 -1.05 27.03
N THR A 797 3.60 -1.10 27.12
CA THR A 797 2.71 -0.62 26.05
C THR A 797 2.29 0.81 26.34
N TYR A 798 2.30 1.68 25.33
CA TYR A 798 1.85 3.06 25.49
C TYR A 798 1.19 3.58 24.21
N ARG A 799 0.02 4.25 24.31
CA ARG A 799 -0.67 4.85 23.14
C ARG A 799 -0.73 3.91 21.94
N SER A 800 -1.09 2.66 22.18
CA SER A 800 -0.97 1.60 21.19
C SER A 800 -2.22 0.74 21.15
N ASP A 801 -2.63 0.37 19.94
CA ASP A 801 -3.91 -0.29 19.70
C ASP A 801 -3.71 -1.62 18.97
N ARG A 802 -4.42 -2.67 19.43
CA ARG A 802 -4.35 -4.03 18.86
C ARG A 802 -2.95 -4.61 18.93
N ILE A 803 -2.46 -4.76 20.16
CA ILE A 803 -1.16 -5.37 20.46
C ILE A 803 -1.38 -6.81 20.95
N THR A 804 -0.80 -7.75 20.22
CA THR A 804 -0.85 -9.18 20.56
C THR A 804 0.50 -9.63 21.07
N MET A 805 0.53 -10.19 22.27
CA MET A 805 1.69 -10.76 22.95
C MET A 805 1.42 -12.23 23.23
N VAL A 806 2.05 -13.13 22.48
CA VAL A 806 1.86 -14.57 22.64
C VAL A 806 3.19 -15.30 22.79
N ASN A 807 3.20 -16.31 23.67
CA ASN A 807 4.35 -17.18 23.90
C ASN A 807 5.57 -16.42 24.44
N TRP A 808 5.43 -15.80 25.62
CA TRP A 808 6.53 -15.04 26.25
C TRP A 808 7.11 -15.81 27.44
N ASP A 809 8.43 -15.72 27.58
CA ASP A 809 9.19 -16.20 28.72
C ASP A 809 10.09 -15.06 29.22
N VAL A 810 9.71 -14.46 30.35
CA VAL A 810 10.32 -13.23 30.88
C VAL A 810 10.89 -13.49 32.26
N THR A 811 12.18 -13.21 32.42
CA THR A 811 12.84 -13.05 33.73
C THR A 811 13.24 -11.60 33.87
N CYS A 812 12.67 -10.90 34.86
CA CYS A 812 12.79 -9.45 35.03
C CYS A 812 12.86 -9.05 36.50
N GLY A 813 13.32 -7.83 36.78
CA GLY A 813 13.39 -7.24 38.12
C GLY A 813 12.25 -6.30 38.51
N ASP A 814 11.31 -6.06 37.59
CA ASP A 814 10.19 -5.13 37.74
C ASP A 814 8.96 -5.65 36.97
N ASP A 815 8.18 -4.83 36.30
CA ASP A 815 6.95 -5.24 35.63
C ASP A 815 7.21 -6.22 34.47
N CYS A 816 6.58 -7.40 34.50
CA CYS A 816 6.73 -8.37 33.42
C CYS A 816 6.07 -7.87 32.12
N LEU A 817 4.81 -7.43 32.22
CA LEU A 817 4.15 -6.63 31.19
C LEU A 817 3.53 -5.42 31.88
N ALA A 818 3.70 -4.22 31.32
CA ALA A 818 3.15 -2.99 31.84
C ALA A 818 2.23 -2.32 30.82
N PHE A 819 0.93 -2.29 31.12
CA PHE A 819 -0.06 -1.59 30.29
C PHE A 819 -0.15 -0.13 30.76
N LYS A 820 0.51 0.77 30.04
CA LYS A 820 0.45 2.22 30.30
C LYS A 820 -0.74 2.85 29.57
N GLY A 821 -0.93 4.15 29.79
CA GLY A 821 -2.08 4.90 29.31
C GLY A 821 -2.27 4.86 27.80
N ASN A 822 -3.55 4.88 27.39
CA ASN A 822 -4.00 4.91 26.00
C ASN A 822 -3.60 3.65 25.21
N SER A 823 -3.42 2.52 25.89
CA SER A 823 -3.24 1.22 25.26
C SER A 823 -4.54 0.42 25.25
N THR A 824 -4.96 -0.01 24.07
CA THR A 824 -6.30 -0.56 23.82
C THR A 824 -6.25 -1.86 23.02
N ASN A 825 -7.24 -2.73 23.23
CA ASN A 825 -7.37 -3.99 22.49
C ASN A 825 -6.11 -4.87 22.62
N LEU A 826 -5.71 -5.16 23.86
CA LEU A 826 -4.49 -5.90 24.16
C LEU A 826 -4.79 -7.37 24.42
N VAL A 827 -3.98 -8.26 23.85
CA VAL A 827 -4.08 -9.71 24.07
C VAL A 827 -2.74 -10.23 24.54
N ALA A 828 -2.69 -10.80 25.74
CA ALA A 828 -1.51 -11.45 26.32
C ALA A 828 -1.83 -12.92 26.60
N ARG A 829 -1.23 -13.85 25.86
CA ARG A 829 -1.48 -15.29 26.05
C ARG A 829 -0.21 -16.11 26.19
N ASN A 830 -0.25 -17.13 27.06
CA ASN A 830 0.85 -18.06 27.30
C ASN A 830 2.13 -17.31 27.72
N ILE A 831 2.04 -16.64 28.88
CA ILE A 831 3.11 -15.79 29.42
C ILE A 831 3.67 -16.45 30.68
N ILE A 832 5.00 -16.60 30.74
CA ILE A 832 5.71 -17.00 31.95
C ILE A 832 6.53 -15.81 32.44
N CYS A 833 6.22 -15.31 33.62
CA CYS A 833 6.95 -14.24 34.29
C CYS A 833 7.72 -14.83 35.48
N ARG A 834 9.03 -14.60 35.55
CA ARG A 834 9.89 -15.03 36.65
C ARG A 834 10.46 -13.81 37.37
N GLY A 835 10.20 -13.73 38.68
CA GLY A 835 10.56 -12.56 39.48
C GLY A 835 9.73 -11.32 39.14
N GLY A 836 10.24 -10.15 39.51
CA GLY A 836 9.68 -8.85 39.15
C GLY A 836 8.51 -8.39 40.02
N ASN A 837 7.62 -7.56 39.47
CA ASN A 837 6.45 -7.01 40.15
C ASN A 837 5.13 -7.61 39.66
N GLY A 838 5.17 -8.40 38.58
CA GLY A 838 4.00 -9.04 37.96
C GLY A 838 3.51 -8.29 36.73
N ILE A 839 2.24 -8.49 36.35
CA ILE A 839 1.60 -7.74 35.27
C ILE A 839 0.98 -6.47 35.84
N THR A 840 1.34 -5.30 35.32
CA THR A 840 0.78 -4.02 35.81
C THR A 840 -0.17 -3.37 34.81
N PHE A 841 -1.20 -2.73 35.35
CA PHE A 841 -1.93 -1.66 34.71
C PHE A 841 -1.48 -0.34 35.34
N GLY A 842 -0.52 0.32 34.70
CA GLY A 842 -0.02 1.64 35.11
C GLY A 842 1.50 1.77 35.30
N SER A 843 1.95 2.82 35.99
CA SER A 843 1.12 3.81 36.69
C SER A 843 0.33 4.67 35.72
N LEU A 844 -0.94 4.90 36.04
CA LEU A 844 -1.84 5.74 35.25
C LEU A 844 -2.17 7.03 36.02
N GLY A 845 -2.45 8.11 35.30
CA GLY A 845 -2.85 9.40 35.87
C GLY A 845 -1.68 10.29 36.32
N GLN A 846 -0.44 10.00 35.90
CA GLN A 846 0.74 10.78 36.30
C GLN A 846 0.73 12.21 35.74
N TYR A 847 0.18 12.40 34.54
CA TYR A 847 0.21 13.67 33.83
C TYR A 847 -1.14 14.38 33.98
N ALA A 848 -1.19 15.47 34.75
CA ALA A 848 -2.44 16.19 35.07
C ALA A 848 -3.29 16.57 33.85
N ASN A 849 -2.64 16.91 32.73
CA ASN A 849 -3.29 17.35 31.50
C ASN A 849 -3.53 16.21 30.50
N MET A 850 -3.33 14.95 30.92
CA MET A 850 -3.55 13.79 30.07
C MET A 850 -4.51 12.83 30.77
N SER A 851 -5.39 12.25 29.99
CA SER A 851 -6.20 11.11 30.44
C SER A 851 -5.54 9.82 29.97
N ASP A 852 -5.49 8.85 30.88
CA ASP A 852 -4.99 7.52 30.59
C ASP A 852 -6.15 6.53 30.48
N HIS A 853 -6.41 6.06 29.27
CA HIS A 853 -7.45 5.08 28.98
C HIS A 853 -6.83 3.73 28.66
N VAL A 854 -7.13 2.70 29.44
CA VAL A 854 -6.71 1.32 29.12
C VAL A 854 -7.96 0.47 29.06
N TYR A 855 -8.27 -0.11 27.92
CA TYR A 855 -9.47 -0.93 27.82
C TYR A 855 -9.38 -2.05 26.81
N ASN A 856 -10.23 -3.06 27.06
CA ASN A 856 -10.26 -4.32 26.31
C ASN A 856 -8.92 -5.05 26.37
N VAL A 857 -8.59 -5.56 27.57
CA VAL A 857 -7.35 -6.30 27.83
C VAL A 857 -7.69 -7.73 28.23
N GLU A 858 -7.20 -8.70 27.45
CA GLU A 858 -7.33 -10.12 27.75
C GLU A 858 -5.95 -10.71 28.11
N ILE A 859 -5.85 -11.26 29.31
CA ILE A 859 -4.72 -12.04 29.78
C ILE A 859 -5.18 -13.48 29.96
N GLU A 860 -4.52 -14.42 29.29
CA GLU A 860 -4.85 -15.84 29.34
C GLU A 860 -3.60 -16.70 29.52
N ASN A 861 -3.69 -17.72 30.39
CA ASN A 861 -2.59 -18.67 30.62
C ASN A 861 -1.31 -17.95 31.08
N LEU A 862 -1.44 -17.19 32.16
CA LEU A 862 -0.34 -16.48 32.81
C LEU A 862 0.23 -17.35 33.94
N ARG A 863 1.56 -17.45 33.99
CA ARG A 863 2.28 -18.05 35.12
C ARG A 863 3.25 -17.04 35.68
N THR A 864 3.05 -16.59 36.91
CA THR A 864 4.02 -15.77 37.65
C THR A 864 4.74 -16.66 38.66
N ILE A 865 6.06 -16.66 38.61
CA ILE A 865 6.93 -17.59 39.34
C ILE A 865 7.93 -16.83 40.17
N ARG A 866 7.98 -17.09 41.47
CA ARG A 866 9.02 -16.54 42.34
C ARG A 866 10.35 -17.24 42.04
N LEU A 867 11.36 -16.45 41.69
CA LEU A 867 12.74 -16.92 41.64
C LEU A 867 13.29 -17.14 43.05
N ASP A 868 14.37 -17.92 43.15
CA ASP A 868 15.09 -18.07 44.43
C ASP A 868 15.41 -16.66 44.98
N PRO A 869 14.95 -16.30 46.19
CA PRO A 869 15.22 -14.99 46.77
C PRO A 869 16.70 -14.64 46.89
N LYS A 870 17.59 -15.64 46.88
CA LYS A 870 19.05 -15.45 46.83
C LYS A 870 19.55 -14.97 45.47
N ILE A 871 18.85 -15.32 44.39
CA ILE A 871 19.13 -14.84 43.03
C ILE A 871 18.43 -13.49 42.84
N GLN A 872 17.15 -13.43 43.16
CA GLN A 872 16.36 -12.22 43.07
C GLN A 872 15.19 -12.23 44.08
N PRO A 873 15.20 -11.37 45.10
CA PRO A 873 14.21 -11.41 46.19
C PRO A 873 12.82 -10.86 45.81
N ASN A 874 12.74 -10.08 44.73
CA ASN A 874 11.51 -9.37 44.37
C ASN A 874 10.52 -10.26 43.61
N MET A 875 9.33 -10.40 44.20
CA MET A 875 8.09 -10.78 43.54
C MET A 875 6.91 -10.10 44.25
N ALA A 876 6.45 -8.98 43.71
CA ALA A 876 5.41 -8.18 44.35
C ALA A 876 4.01 -8.76 44.14
N SER A 877 3.57 -8.88 42.88
CA SER A 877 2.19 -9.27 42.55
C SER A 877 2.13 -10.30 41.44
N GLY A 878 0.96 -10.90 41.25
CA GLY A 878 0.62 -11.64 40.02
C GLY A 878 0.13 -10.69 38.94
N VAL A 879 -1.01 -10.03 39.20
CA VAL A 879 -1.51 -8.89 38.40
C VAL A 879 -1.83 -7.76 39.36
N TYR A 880 -1.52 -6.52 38.98
CA TYR A 880 -1.84 -5.37 39.81
C TYR A 880 -2.14 -4.10 39.04
N PHE A 881 -2.76 -3.15 39.71
CA PHE A 881 -3.26 -1.90 39.16
C PHE A 881 -2.75 -0.73 40.02
N LYS A 882 -2.12 0.27 39.40
CA LYS A 882 -1.55 1.42 40.12
C LYS A 882 -1.93 2.74 39.48
N THR A 883 -2.46 3.68 40.26
CA THR A 883 -2.75 5.05 39.79
C THR A 883 -2.22 6.11 40.73
N TRP A 884 -1.86 7.25 40.15
CA TRP A 884 -1.52 8.45 40.91
C TRP A 884 -2.76 9.08 41.58
N SER A 885 -2.53 9.87 42.63
CA SER A 885 -3.56 10.68 43.27
C SER A 885 -4.04 11.82 42.35
N ALA A 886 -5.14 12.48 42.72
CA ALA A 886 -5.66 13.63 41.97
C ALA A 886 -4.96 14.95 42.33
N THR A 887 -4.10 14.96 43.35
CA THR A 887 -3.17 16.07 43.59
C THR A 887 -2.02 16.01 42.61
N VAL A 888 -1.64 17.17 42.07
CA VAL A 888 -0.39 17.30 41.31
C VAL A 888 0.74 17.57 42.29
N ASN A 889 1.55 16.57 42.58
CA ASN A 889 2.74 16.71 43.40
C ASN A 889 3.95 16.81 42.47
N GLY A 890 4.60 17.97 42.40
CA GLY A 890 5.78 18.17 41.54
C GLY A 890 5.49 18.04 40.04
N SER A 891 6.43 17.49 39.27
CA SER A 891 6.27 17.29 37.82
C SER A 891 6.94 15.99 37.35
N PRO A 892 6.42 15.37 36.28
CA PRO A 892 7.08 14.23 35.64
C PRO A 892 8.53 14.60 35.22
N PRO A 893 9.46 13.62 35.19
CA PRO A 893 9.21 12.18 35.17
C PRO A 893 9.10 11.50 36.55
N ASN A 894 9.66 12.08 37.61
CA ASN A 894 9.73 11.43 38.94
C ASN A 894 8.49 11.66 39.82
N MET A 895 7.78 12.75 39.58
CA MET A 895 6.62 13.18 40.36
C MET A 895 5.43 13.41 39.40
N GLY A 896 4.27 13.82 39.90
CA GLY A 896 3.10 14.06 39.07
C GLY A 896 1.79 13.87 39.83
N GLY A 897 0.77 13.43 39.12
CA GLY A 897 -0.59 13.23 39.60
C GLY A 897 -1.59 14.18 38.93
N GLY A 898 -2.84 14.08 39.34
CA GLY A 898 -3.95 14.87 38.79
C GLY A 898 -4.55 14.34 37.49
N GLY A 899 -3.91 13.38 36.81
CA GLY A 899 -4.42 12.80 35.57
C GLY A 899 -5.62 11.90 35.83
N GLY A 900 -6.61 11.98 34.94
CA GLY A 900 -7.83 11.16 34.98
C GLY A 900 -7.77 9.97 34.01
N GLY A 901 -8.93 9.37 33.77
CA GLY A 901 -9.08 8.30 32.79
C GLY A 901 -9.79 7.08 33.35
N TYR A 902 -9.59 5.93 32.71
CA TYR A 902 -10.18 4.69 33.19
C TYR A 902 -9.42 3.45 32.73
N VAL A 903 -9.54 2.39 33.52
CA VAL A 903 -9.27 1.03 33.09
C VAL A 903 -10.58 0.26 33.02
N ASN A 904 -10.93 -0.26 31.84
CA ASN A 904 -12.21 -0.92 31.62
C ASN A 904 -12.09 -2.23 30.84
N ASN A 905 -12.94 -3.20 31.16
CA ASN A 905 -13.06 -4.46 30.44
C ASN A 905 -11.73 -5.23 30.39
N VAL A 906 -11.28 -5.64 31.57
CA VAL A 906 -10.06 -6.43 31.76
C VAL A 906 -10.46 -7.84 32.17
N THR A 907 -9.91 -8.84 31.49
CA THR A 907 -10.10 -10.25 31.85
C THR A 907 -8.75 -10.92 32.03
N ALA A 908 -8.49 -11.41 33.24
CA ALA A 908 -7.34 -12.25 33.53
C ALA A 908 -7.82 -13.65 33.90
N LYS A 909 -7.60 -14.60 32.99
CA LYS A 909 -8.11 -15.97 33.12
C LYS A 909 -7.00 -17.03 33.04
N ASN A 910 -7.18 -18.11 33.78
CA ASN A 910 -6.19 -19.20 33.89
C ASN A 910 -4.83 -18.65 34.35
N VAL A 911 -4.80 -18.09 35.56
CA VAL A 911 -3.61 -17.47 36.14
C VAL A 911 -3.04 -18.36 37.25
N PHE A 912 -1.74 -18.63 37.18
CA PHE A 912 -1.00 -19.30 38.23
C PHE A 912 -0.01 -18.33 38.88
N VAL A 913 -0.01 -18.24 40.21
CA VAL A 913 0.87 -17.36 41.00
C VAL A 913 1.65 -18.17 42.04
N ASP A 914 2.98 -18.17 41.97
CA ASP A 914 3.84 -18.82 42.98
C ASP A 914 4.47 -17.78 43.92
N ARG A 915 4.02 -17.75 45.18
CA ARG A 915 4.62 -16.99 46.30
C ARG A 915 4.75 -15.48 46.05
N ALA A 916 3.86 -14.84 45.30
CA ALA A 916 3.88 -13.37 45.18
C ALA A 916 3.62 -12.71 46.54
N ALA A 917 4.06 -11.47 46.79
CA ALA A 917 3.70 -10.79 48.05
C ALA A 917 2.17 -10.62 48.14
N THR A 918 1.56 -9.97 47.14
CA THR A 918 0.10 -9.81 47.00
C THR A 918 -0.32 -10.26 45.60
N PRO A 919 -0.81 -11.50 45.40
CA PRO A 919 -1.20 -12.05 44.11
C PRO A 919 -2.06 -11.14 43.21
N LEU A 920 -3.09 -10.50 43.78
CA LEU A 920 -3.88 -9.47 43.09
C LEU A 920 -3.94 -8.19 43.93
N HIS A 921 -3.49 -7.08 43.35
CA HIS A 921 -3.42 -5.80 44.07
C HIS A 921 -3.96 -4.64 43.23
N LEU A 922 -4.79 -3.77 43.79
CA LEU A 922 -5.21 -2.52 43.17
C LEU A 922 -5.05 -1.41 44.18
N PHE A 923 -4.33 -0.35 43.82
CA PHE A 923 -4.19 0.83 44.68
C PHE A 923 -4.17 2.11 43.85
N GLN A 924 -4.79 3.15 44.40
CA GLN A 924 -4.99 4.44 43.72
C GLN A 924 -4.27 5.61 44.40
N THR A 925 -3.20 5.28 45.09
CA THR A 925 -2.44 6.15 46.00
C THR A 925 -0.94 6.12 45.67
N ASN A 926 -0.57 5.85 44.42
CA ASN A 926 0.83 5.74 44.02
C ASN A 926 1.59 7.04 44.34
N LEU A 927 2.56 6.94 45.26
CA LEU A 927 3.35 8.06 45.80
C LEU A 927 2.52 9.21 46.39
N ALA A 928 1.27 8.93 46.80
CA ALA A 928 0.38 9.91 47.38
C ALA A 928 0.77 10.27 48.83
N GLN A 929 0.62 11.54 49.20
CA GLN A 929 0.70 11.99 50.58
C GLN A 929 -0.66 11.89 51.29
N PRO A 930 -0.72 11.82 52.63
CA PRO A 930 -1.98 11.69 53.38
C PRO A 930 -3.04 12.75 53.06
N GLU A 931 -2.61 13.97 52.74
CA GLU A 931 -3.45 15.12 52.40
C GLU A 931 -3.89 15.17 50.92
N ASP A 932 -3.43 14.23 50.10
CA ASP A 932 -3.72 14.25 48.67
C ASP A 932 -5.19 13.99 48.36
N ALA A 933 -5.69 14.70 47.34
CA ALA A 933 -7.00 14.43 46.78
C ALA A 933 -7.03 13.02 46.16
N PRO A 934 -8.07 12.23 46.44
CA PRO A 934 -8.19 10.86 45.94
C PRO A 934 -8.24 10.79 44.41
N SER A 935 -7.62 9.77 43.82
CA SER A 935 -7.49 9.61 42.36
C SER A 935 -8.84 9.68 41.62
N LYS A 936 -8.84 10.33 40.45
CA LYS A 936 -10.04 10.42 39.59
C LYS A 936 -10.09 9.30 38.54
N LEU A 937 -9.10 8.43 38.49
CA LEU A 937 -9.06 7.33 37.52
C LEU A 937 -10.02 6.22 37.94
N LYS A 938 -10.86 5.76 37.03
CA LYS A 938 -11.88 4.74 37.34
C LYS A 938 -11.46 3.34 36.91
N PHE A 939 -11.63 2.35 37.79
CA PHE A 939 -11.51 0.94 37.44
C PHE A 939 -12.89 0.29 37.33
N SER A 940 -13.17 -0.40 36.22
CA SER A 940 -14.45 -1.09 36.06
C SER A 940 -14.40 -2.30 35.14
N ASN A 941 -15.37 -3.20 35.29
CA ASN A 941 -15.49 -4.42 34.48
C ASN A 941 -14.21 -5.28 34.51
N LEU A 942 -13.75 -5.61 35.72
CA LEU A 942 -12.57 -6.45 35.92
C LEU A 942 -13.01 -7.90 36.23
N ARG A 943 -12.49 -8.86 35.48
CA ARG A 943 -12.86 -10.28 35.59
C ARG A 943 -11.63 -11.14 35.86
N PHE A 944 -11.62 -11.80 37.02
CA PHE A 944 -10.54 -12.69 37.45
C PHE A 944 -11.07 -14.13 37.52
N ILE A 945 -10.60 -15.00 36.62
CA ILE A 945 -11.22 -16.31 36.38
C ILE A 945 -10.17 -17.43 36.45
N ASN A 946 -10.42 -18.49 37.21
CA ASN A 946 -9.51 -19.64 37.35
C ASN A 946 -8.10 -19.22 37.78
N TRP A 947 -7.99 -18.68 39.00
CA TRP A 947 -6.72 -18.31 39.60
C TRP A 947 -6.28 -19.39 40.59
N LEU A 948 -5.01 -19.77 40.53
CA LEU A 948 -4.40 -20.80 41.37
C LEU A 948 -3.06 -20.30 41.89
N GLY A 949 -2.71 -20.57 43.14
CA GLY A 949 -1.42 -20.09 43.63
C GLY A 949 -1.27 -19.95 45.14
N SER A 950 -0.25 -19.18 45.51
CA SER A 950 0.05 -18.77 46.89
C SER A 950 0.59 -17.35 46.95
N GLY A 951 0.20 -16.62 47.99
CA GLY A 951 0.82 -15.37 48.43
C GLY A 951 1.75 -15.54 49.64
N ASN A 952 2.68 -14.60 49.83
CA ASN A 952 3.57 -14.53 51.00
C ASN A 952 3.09 -13.54 52.07
N ASN A 953 2.16 -12.63 51.75
CA ASN A 953 1.51 -11.76 52.72
C ASN A 953 0.20 -12.37 53.23
N ASN A 954 -0.34 -11.82 54.33
CA ASN A 954 -1.63 -12.21 54.91
C ASN A 954 -2.85 -11.82 54.03
N ARG A 955 -2.63 -11.29 52.83
CA ARG A 955 -3.67 -10.83 51.89
C ARG A 955 -3.33 -11.35 50.49
N ILE A 956 -4.26 -12.09 49.91
CA ILE A 956 -4.12 -12.63 48.55
C ILE A 956 -4.75 -11.70 47.51
N ILE A 957 -5.76 -10.94 47.92
CA ILE A 957 -6.46 -9.91 47.15
C ILE A 957 -6.52 -8.64 48.02
N ASP A 958 -5.96 -7.53 47.53
CA ASP A 958 -6.02 -6.22 48.17
C ASP A 958 -6.51 -5.18 47.15
N LEU A 959 -7.72 -4.65 47.35
CA LEU A 959 -8.36 -3.71 46.42
C LEU A 959 -8.69 -2.39 47.12
N GLU A 960 -7.83 -1.39 46.91
CA GLU A 960 -7.94 -0.04 47.45
C GLU A 960 -8.44 0.93 46.36
N CYS A 961 -9.76 0.96 46.19
CA CYS A 961 -10.41 1.84 45.22
C CYS A 961 -10.56 3.26 45.75
N SER A 962 -10.40 4.23 44.84
CA SER A 962 -10.50 5.64 45.15
C SER A 962 -11.94 6.03 45.54
N PRO A 963 -12.15 6.79 46.62
CA PRO A 963 -13.46 7.34 46.98
C PRO A 963 -14.00 8.34 45.95
N ALA A 964 -13.15 8.96 45.13
CA ALA A 964 -13.57 9.91 44.11
C ALA A 964 -14.03 9.26 42.78
N ALA A 965 -13.66 7.99 42.54
CA ALA A 965 -13.87 7.31 41.26
C ALA A 965 -14.06 5.79 41.47
N GLY A 966 -14.87 5.42 42.48
CA GLY A 966 -15.04 4.06 43.00
C GLY A 966 -15.10 2.95 41.94
N CYS A 967 -14.66 1.76 42.32
CA CYS A 967 -14.58 0.62 41.42
C CYS A 967 -15.95 -0.06 41.24
N THR A 968 -16.27 -0.43 40.01
CA THR A 968 -17.58 -1.04 39.69
C THR A 968 -17.44 -2.31 38.87
N ASN A 969 -18.27 -3.32 39.17
CA ASN A 969 -18.33 -4.58 38.42
C ASN A 969 -16.98 -5.32 38.38
N ILE A 970 -16.45 -5.64 39.56
CA ILE A 970 -15.32 -6.56 39.73
C ILE A 970 -15.88 -7.95 40.07
N SER A 971 -15.39 -8.99 39.38
CA SER A 971 -15.87 -10.36 39.55
C SER A 971 -14.74 -11.37 39.68
N PHE A 972 -15.00 -12.36 40.52
CA PHE A 972 -14.11 -13.48 40.82
C PHE A 972 -14.80 -14.80 40.55
N LYS A 973 -14.15 -15.68 39.80
CA LYS A 973 -14.65 -17.03 39.53
C LYS A 973 -13.52 -18.04 39.67
N ASN A 974 -13.69 -19.06 40.52
CA ASN A 974 -12.66 -20.08 40.77
C ASN A 974 -11.29 -19.49 41.15
N PHE A 975 -11.27 -18.55 42.09
CA PHE A 975 -10.02 -18.04 42.67
C PHE A 975 -9.66 -18.92 43.87
N LYS A 976 -8.72 -19.85 43.69
CA LYS A 976 -8.35 -20.87 44.68
C LYS A 976 -6.88 -20.74 45.05
N GLU A 977 -6.57 -20.20 46.22
CA GLU A 977 -5.23 -20.30 46.79
C GLU A 977 -5.23 -21.23 48.00
N SER A 978 -4.14 -22.00 48.13
CA SER A 978 -3.90 -22.85 49.29
C SER A 978 -3.36 -22.00 50.43
N LEU A 979 -4.23 -21.32 51.18
CA LEU A 979 -4.07 -20.88 52.58
C LEU A 979 -5.27 -19.97 52.96
N ASP A 980 -5.86 -20.17 54.15
CA ASP A 980 -6.97 -19.39 54.70
C ASP A 980 -6.54 -17.92 54.96
N TYR A 981 -6.81 -16.98 54.05
CA TYR A 981 -6.48 -15.56 54.27
C TYR A 981 -7.50 -14.56 53.70
N LEU A 982 -7.53 -13.39 54.33
CA LEU A 982 -8.55 -12.34 54.26
C LEU A 982 -8.50 -11.55 52.93
N VAL A 983 -9.68 -11.27 52.39
CA VAL A 983 -9.88 -10.30 51.30
C VAL A 983 -10.13 -8.93 51.93
N ARG A 984 -9.39 -7.89 51.54
CA ARG A 984 -9.67 -6.50 51.94
C ARG A 984 -10.28 -5.73 50.76
N THR A 985 -11.43 -5.12 51.03
CA THR A 985 -12.15 -4.23 50.13
C THR A 985 -12.50 -2.95 50.91
N SER A 986 -12.27 -1.76 50.35
CA SER A 986 -12.87 -0.52 50.87
C SER A 986 -14.41 -0.54 50.71
N ASP A 987 -15.17 0.23 51.52
CA ASP A 987 -16.66 0.23 51.51
C ASP A 987 -17.31 0.84 50.25
N ILE A 988 -16.56 1.02 49.15
CA ILE A 988 -16.92 1.84 47.99
C ILE A 988 -17.02 0.97 46.71
N PHE A 989 -17.52 -0.27 46.86
CA PHE A 989 -17.79 -1.17 45.73
C PHE A 989 -19.30 -1.26 45.44
N ASP A 990 -19.69 -0.92 44.21
CA ASP A 990 -21.00 -1.27 43.68
C ASP A 990 -20.90 -2.59 42.87
N ASN A 991 -21.62 -3.62 43.33
CA ASN A 991 -21.77 -4.95 42.71
C ASN A 991 -20.51 -5.84 42.66
N LEU A 992 -19.92 -6.17 43.81
CA LEU A 992 -18.93 -7.24 43.94
C LEU A 992 -19.60 -8.63 43.85
N LYS A 993 -19.27 -9.43 42.84
CA LYS A 993 -19.82 -10.80 42.65
C LYS A 993 -18.72 -11.84 42.86
N SER A 994 -18.86 -12.69 43.88
CA SER A 994 -17.80 -13.61 44.30
C SER A 994 -18.36 -14.92 44.89
N ASP A 995 -17.86 -16.06 44.39
CA ASP A 995 -17.93 -17.36 45.08
C ASP A 995 -16.80 -17.52 46.14
N ALA A 996 -15.82 -16.60 46.15
CA ALA A 996 -14.64 -16.63 47.03
C ALA A 996 -14.86 -15.93 48.39
N LEU A 997 -15.97 -15.20 48.57
CA LEU A 997 -16.27 -14.44 49.79
C LEU A 997 -16.94 -15.25 50.90
N THR A 998 -17.17 -16.56 50.74
CA THR A 998 -17.89 -17.38 51.74
C THR A 998 -17.10 -17.63 53.04
N LYS A 999 -15.96 -16.97 53.27
CA LYS A 999 -15.19 -17.04 54.53
C LYS A 999 -14.68 -15.69 55.08
N ALA A 1000 -15.09 -14.55 54.53
CA ALA A 1000 -14.53 -13.23 54.90
C ALA A 1000 -15.50 -12.30 55.66
N TYR A 1001 -16.63 -12.80 56.16
CA TYR A 1001 -17.62 -12.03 56.93
C TYR A 1001 -17.75 -12.49 58.39
N SER A 1002 -16.62 -12.77 59.05
CA SER A 1002 -16.61 -13.08 60.48
C SER A 1002 -15.40 -12.48 61.19
N SER A 1003 -15.33 -11.15 61.22
CA SER A 1003 -14.87 -10.34 62.36
C SER A 1003 -14.87 -8.86 61.93
N MET A 1004 -15.96 -8.15 62.23
CA MET A 1004 -15.89 -6.71 62.49
C MET A 1004 -15.17 -6.48 63.81
#